data_AF-A0A0V1GZY3-F1
#
_entry.id   AF-A0A0V1GZY3-F1
#
_cell.length_a   1.000
_cell.length_b   1.000
_cell.length_c   1.000
_cell.angle_alpha   90.00
_cell.angle_beta   90.00
_cell.angle_gamma   90.00
#
_symmetry.space_group_name_H-M   'P 1'
#
loop_
_entity.id
_entity.type
_entity.pdbx_description
1 polymer ?
#
loop_
_entity_poly.entity_id
_entity_poly.type
_entity_poly.pdbx_seq_one_letter_code
_entity_poly.pdbx_strand_id
1 'polypeptide(L)'
;LSNLDIFLTMSAEVAAETLQGNYKRVAEEYMKLRAQVPILKQAVVDGEVKFSEVMQKLHTKDAQIFQLESELNSLKLNNSHLIKRIERLQHEFDNTVPMSGLLKIRASFRQKTNQAKSVTSDAWYLEQRTQVLEEELRCKLVENEQLHRKIHELEDVHEHELYGLSEKLNSIQRQAELYQNELAVVHETRLAATQKSVEQQKSIIATELEDASNFASISSDCSTSEKNGNSKADSEISPPALVEMFNALKDLASAHSDLFTCYESRSRFLAKNCNLSQELVTVCLKGRPICQRLLEVARLKAVEPPLNTNSLQRIHFEPIINILRDYSDFLNHTPIMARCILNESTADWCNDEFRSANENVAARLDQYFDSTQQLLRLIVDDELASNNCFHTAVSLLQQLIQSANLLQQSYSTKVEHENNLQHLNSTSLGSNVKVLSSLDLIYDASQRMLSVLNSLKTLLVEKQVAVQDNGIEQREFTPAVELNNSRVTDKMALDLLSSDAPFLDSESDQLTFSEMSALRENMLEIQNENVCLKSENELLRTKLILNSSTDKTEICNDCDLIRKSYQLQIDNLLVNTHTAESKATYFHRECRNLISTLHALSAQKLALDDTVKAMKGQMAHLMDELETTRLGYEGQLSSLSEHMAQMNLRLTAQADEIEMLRRGKKK
;
A
#
# COMPACT_ATOMS: atom_id res chain seq x y z
N LEU A 1 -91.77 9.08 -28.55
CA LEU A 1 -91.19 10.43 -28.33
C LEU A 1 -90.44 10.50 -27.00
N SER A 2 -90.99 10.01 -25.88
CA SER A 2 -90.35 10.07 -24.56
C SER A 2 -88.96 9.41 -24.42
N ASN A 3 -88.72 8.26 -25.05
CA ASN A 3 -87.43 7.55 -24.89
C ASN A 3 -86.28 8.17 -25.71
N LEU A 4 -86.58 8.92 -26.77
CA LEU A 4 -85.55 9.54 -27.62
C LEU A 4 -85.01 10.83 -26.99
N ASP A 5 -85.90 11.62 -26.37
CA ASP A 5 -85.51 12.84 -25.66
C ASP A 5 -84.64 12.54 -24.43
N ILE A 6 -84.92 11.47 -23.69
CA ILE A 6 -84.11 11.03 -22.55
C ILE A 6 -82.71 10.61 -23.01
N PHE A 7 -82.60 9.89 -24.13
CA PHE A 7 -81.30 9.46 -24.66
C PHE A 7 -80.46 10.65 -25.15
N LEU A 8 -81.09 11.64 -25.79
CA LEU A 8 -80.43 12.88 -26.23
C LEU A 8 -79.98 13.75 -25.05
N THR A 9 -80.78 13.87 -23.99
CA THR A 9 -80.38 14.62 -22.78
C THR A 9 -79.24 13.93 -22.04
N MET A 10 -79.31 12.61 -21.84
CA MET A 10 -78.22 11.86 -21.20
C MET A 10 -76.92 11.93 -22.00
N SER A 11 -76.99 11.87 -23.34
CA SER A 11 -75.81 11.98 -24.20
C SER A 11 -75.18 13.38 -24.16
N ALA A 12 -76.02 14.43 -24.10
CA ALA A 12 -75.55 15.81 -23.94
C ALA A 12 -74.93 16.06 -22.54
N GLU A 13 -75.48 15.45 -21.50
CA GLU A 13 -74.98 15.57 -20.12
C GLU A 13 -73.62 14.87 -19.96
N VAL A 14 -73.46 13.67 -20.53
CA VAL A 14 -72.16 12.97 -20.58
C VAL A 14 -71.13 13.74 -21.40
N ALA A 15 -71.54 14.39 -22.51
CA ALA A 15 -70.66 15.26 -23.28
C ALA A 15 -70.24 16.52 -22.50
N ALA A 16 -71.13 17.09 -21.69
CA ALA A 16 -70.82 18.24 -20.84
C ALA A 16 -69.88 17.87 -19.69
N GLU A 17 -70.08 16.73 -19.04
CA GLU A 17 -69.20 16.22 -17.97
C GLU A 17 -67.79 15.89 -18.49
N THR A 18 -67.70 15.25 -19.66
CA THR A 18 -66.39 14.96 -20.28
C THR A 18 -65.66 16.24 -20.70
N LEU A 19 -66.40 17.24 -21.21
CA LEU A 19 -65.84 18.54 -21.54
C LEU A 19 -65.35 19.28 -20.28
N GLN A 20 -66.11 19.25 -19.19
CA GLN A 20 -65.71 19.85 -17.90
C GLN A 20 -64.47 19.15 -17.32
N GLY A 21 -64.40 17.82 -17.40
CA GLY A 21 -63.23 17.04 -17.01
C GLY A 21 -61.99 17.36 -17.84
N ASN A 22 -62.15 17.64 -19.14
CA ASN A 22 -61.06 18.08 -20.02
C ASN A 22 -60.59 19.49 -19.65
N TYR A 23 -61.50 20.44 -19.41
CA TYR A 23 -61.13 21.79 -18.95
C TYR A 23 -60.38 21.78 -17.63
N LYS A 24 -60.79 20.93 -16.68
CA LYS A 24 -60.10 20.78 -15.39
C LYS A 24 -58.68 20.26 -15.57
N ARG A 25 -58.48 19.22 -16.41
CA ARG A 25 -57.14 18.70 -16.73
C ARG A 25 -56.25 19.74 -17.40
N VAL A 26 -56.77 20.50 -18.35
CA VAL A 26 -56.02 21.59 -19.00
C VAL A 26 -55.63 22.69 -17.99
N ALA A 27 -56.52 23.04 -17.07
CA ALA A 27 -56.22 24.01 -16.01
C ALA A 27 -55.13 23.49 -15.05
N GLU A 28 -55.16 22.20 -14.69
CA GLU A 28 -54.12 21.56 -13.87
C GLU A 28 -52.75 21.57 -14.57
N GLU A 29 -52.68 21.19 -15.85
CA GLU A 29 -51.45 21.27 -16.63
C GLU A 29 -50.95 22.72 -16.80
N TYR A 30 -51.85 23.67 -17.02
CA TYR A 30 -51.51 25.09 -17.07
C TYR A 30 -50.94 25.60 -15.73
N MET A 31 -51.49 25.17 -14.58
CA MET A 31 -50.95 25.51 -13.26
C MET A 31 -49.55 24.93 -13.06
N LYS A 32 -49.30 23.68 -13.49
CA LYS A 32 -47.97 23.06 -13.43
C LYS A 32 -46.95 23.84 -14.28
N LEU A 33 -47.30 24.17 -15.52
CA LEU A 33 -46.47 24.99 -16.40
C LEU A 33 -46.19 26.37 -15.80
N ARG A 34 -47.22 27.03 -15.25
CA ARG A 34 -47.08 28.34 -14.61
C ARG A 34 -46.18 28.31 -13.38
N ALA A 35 -46.19 27.22 -12.61
CA ALA A 35 -45.30 27.04 -11.46
C ALA A 35 -43.82 26.82 -11.87
N GLN A 36 -43.56 26.27 -13.06
CA GLN A 36 -42.20 26.05 -13.56
C GLN A 36 -41.54 27.32 -14.12
N VAL A 37 -42.31 28.26 -14.67
CA VAL A 37 -41.80 29.52 -15.24
C VAL A 37 -40.89 30.31 -14.27
N PRO A 38 -41.24 30.57 -13.00
CA PRO A 38 -40.34 31.29 -12.09
C PRO A 38 -39.06 30.51 -11.76
N ILE A 39 -39.12 29.18 -11.67
CA ILE A 39 -37.95 28.33 -11.40
C ILE A 39 -36.97 28.40 -12.58
N LEU A 40 -37.47 28.28 -13.81
CA LEU A 40 -36.65 28.40 -15.01
C LEU A 40 -36.05 29.80 -15.16
N LYS A 41 -36.82 30.85 -14.83
CA LYS A 41 -36.28 32.22 -14.80
C LYS A 41 -35.16 32.37 -13.77
N GLN A 42 -35.31 31.80 -12.57
CA GLN A 42 -34.26 31.83 -11.57
C GLN A 42 -33.01 31.06 -12.04
N ALA A 43 -33.19 29.89 -12.65
CA ALA A 43 -32.09 29.10 -13.19
C ALA A 43 -31.33 29.83 -14.31
N VAL A 44 -32.03 30.61 -15.15
CA VAL A 44 -31.40 31.47 -16.16
C VAL A 44 -30.59 32.60 -15.51
N VAL A 45 -31.15 33.29 -14.51
CA VAL A 45 -30.44 34.35 -13.77
C VAL A 45 -29.20 33.80 -13.05
N ASP A 46 -29.33 32.66 -12.38
CA ASP A 46 -28.20 32.00 -11.71
C ASP A 46 -27.12 31.57 -12.74
N GLY A 47 -27.54 31.17 -13.94
CA GLY A 47 -26.67 30.89 -15.06
C GLY A 47 -25.92 32.12 -15.56
N GLU A 48 -26.61 33.25 -15.73
CA GLU A 48 -26.02 34.53 -16.15
C GLU A 48 -25.01 35.06 -15.13
N VAL A 49 -25.30 34.96 -13.83
CA VAL A 49 -24.36 35.35 -12.76
C VAL A 49 -23.09 34.50 -12.81
N LYS A 50 -23.22 33.17 -12.91
CA LYS A 50 -22.07 32.26 -13.03
C LYS A 50 -21.26 32.52 -14.29
N PHE A 51 -21.93 32.81 -15.40
CA PHE A 51 -21.26 33.17 -16.65
C PHE A 51 -20.46 34.47 -16.50
N SER A 52 -21.02 35.49 -15.83
CA SER A 52 -20.31 36.73 -15.52
C SER A 52 -19.09 36.51 -14.62
N GLU A 53 -19.19 35.67 -13.59
CA GLU A 53 -18.06 35.32 -12.72
C GLU A 53 -16.93 34.59 -13.48
N VAL A 54 -17.28 33.64 -14.36
CA VAL A 54 -16.31 32.92 -15.19
C VAL A 54 -15.65 33.87 -16.18
N MET A 55 -16.41 34.76 -16.81
CA MET A 55 -15.88 35.78 -17.72
C MET A 55 -14.90 36.73 -17.00
N GLN A 56 -15.21 37.15 -15.77
CA GLN A 56 -14.30 37.97 -14.98
C GLN A 56 -13.01 37.22 -14.66
N LYS A 57 -13.10 35.95 -14.27
CA LYS A 57 -11.91 35.10 -14.03
C LYS A 57 -11.08 34.94 -15.30
N LEU A 58 -11.71 34.74 -16.46
CA LEU A 58 -11.02 34.67 -17.74
C LEU A 58 -10.25 35.97 -18.02
N HIS A 59 -10.91 37.13 -17.90
CA HIS A 59 -10.24 38.42 -18.08
C HIS A 59 -9.06 38.65 -17.13
N THR A 60 -9.17 38.24 -15.86
CA THR A 60 -8.03 38.34 -14.93
C THR A 60 -6.87 37.43 -15.33
N LYS A 61 -7.17 36.24 -15.88
CA LYS A 61 -6.15 35.29 -16.36
C LYS A 61 -5.50 35.79 -17.65
N ASP A 62 -6.27 36.34 -18.58
CA ASP A 62 -5.73 36.97 -19.78
C ASP A 62 -4.80 38.13 -19.42
N ALA A 63 -5.18 38.97 -18.46
CA ALA A 63 -4.31 40.05 -17.97
C ALA A 63 -3.00 39.53 -17.36
N GLN A 64 -3.04 38.42 -16.61
CA GLN A 64 -1.83 37.76 -16.08
C GLN A 64 -0.96 37.20 -17.21
N ILE A 65 -1.57 36.58 -18.23
CA ILE A 65 -0.84 36.06 -19.40
C ILE A 65 -0.14 37.21 -20.13
N PHE A 66 -0.82 38.33 -20.39
CA PHE A 66 -0.21 39.50 -21.01
C PHE A 66 0.99 40.05 -20.22
N GLN A 67 0.92 40.06 -18.89
CA GLN A 67 2.05 40.47 -18.04
C GLN A 67 3.24 39.52 -18.17
N LEU A 68 2.99 38.21 -18.07
CA LEU A 68 4.04 37.19 -18.21
C LEU A 68 4.66 37.20 -19.61
N GLU A 69 3.87 37.42 -20.66
CA GLU A 69 4.39 37.58 -22.02
C GLU A 69 5.26 38.82 -22.17
N SER A 70 4.90 39.93 -21.51
CA SER A 70 5.72 41.15 -21.47
C SER A 70 7.07 40.90 -20.78
N GLU A 71 7.06 40.22 -19.63
CA GLU A 71 8.27 39.84 -18.90
C GLU A 71 9.15 38.88 -19.71
N LEU A 72 8.55 37.87 -20.35
CA LEU A 72 9.25 36.93 -21.22
C LEU A 72 9.91 37.65 -22.40
N ASN A 73 9.21 38.59 -23.03
CA ASN A 73 9.77 39.40 -24.11
C ASN A 73 10.93 40.29 -23.63
N SER A 74 10.81 40.88 -22.43
CA SER A 74 11.88 41.66 -21.80
C SER A 74 13.14 40.81 -21.53
N LEU A 75 12.96 39.62 -20.95
CA LEU A 75 14.05 38.68 -20.69
C LEU A 75 14.68 38.18 -21.99
N LYS A 76 13.87 37.89 -23.02
CA LYS A 76 14.36 37.47 -24.34
C LYS A 76 15.21 38.56 -24.99
N LEU A 77 14.82 39.83 -24.86
CA LEU A 77 15.59 40.96 -25.36
C LEU A 77 16.92 41.10 -24.60
N ASN A 78 16.89 40.99 -23.27
CA ASN A 78 18.11 41.03 -22.47
C ASN A 78 19.07 39.88 -22.82
N ASN A 79 18.56 38.66 -22.96
CA ASN A 79 19.35 37.52 -23.40
C ASN A 79 19.93 37.74 -24.81
N SER A 80 19.15 38.29 -25.76
CA SER A 80 19.67 38.63 -27.09
C SER A 80 20.79 39.67 -27.01
N HIS A 81 20.69 40.65 -26.12
CA HIS A 81 21.73 41.66 -25.91
C HIS A 81 23.00 41.06 -25.30
N LEU A 82 22.86 40.14 -24.34
CA LEU A 82 23.97 39.40 -23.75
C LEU A 82 24.66 38.52 -24.79
N ILE A 83 23.91 37.79 -25.61
CA ILE A 83 24.45 36.98 -26.71
C ILE A 83 25.25 37.86 -27.67
N LYS A 84 24.68 38.97 -28.16
CA LYS A 84 25.41 39.91 -29.03
C LYS A 84 26.63 40.55 -28.38
N ARG A 85 26.65 40.67 -27.05
CA ARG A 85 27.82 41.15 -26.31
C ARG A 85 28.89 40.07 -26.22
N ILE A 86 28.50 38.83 -25.95
CA ILE A 86 29.38 37.66 -25.94
C ILE A 86 29.98 37.45 -27.34
N GLU A 87 29.17 37.48 -28.40
CA GLU A 87 29.62 37.38 -29.79
C GLU A 87 30.62 38.48 -30.16
N ARG A 88 30.36 39.73 -29.75
CA ARG A 88 31.32 40.83 -29.96
C ARG A 88 32.61 40.61 -29.20
N LEU A 89 32.54 40.16 -27.95
CA LEU A 89 33.73 39.85 -27.15
C LEU A 89 34.52 38.68 -27.74
N GLN A 90 33.84 37.64 -28.24
CA GLN A 90 34.47 36.52 -28.94
C GLN A 90 35.12 36.96 -30.25
N HIS A 91 34.43 37.77 -31.05
CA HIS A 91 34.97 38.33 -32.28
C HIS A 91 36.14 39.30 -32.02
N GLU A 92 36.11 40.07 -30.93
CA GLU A 92 37.25 40.88 -30.48
C GLU A 92 38.41 39.99 -30.03
N PHE A 93 38.15 38.89 -29.32
CA PHE A 93 39.17 37.88 -28.98
C PHE A 93 39.79 37.23 -30.22
N ASP A 94 38.98 36.82 -31.19
CA ASP A 94 39.43 36.17 -32.42
C ASP A 94 40.22 37.11 -33.34
N ASN A 95 39.86 38.40 -33.39
CA ASN A 95 40.58 39.40 -34.19
C ASN A 95 41.82 39.98 -33.50
N THR A 96 41.90 39.91 -32.17
CA THR A 96 43.06 40.41 -31.41
C THR A 96 44.15 39.36 -31.20
N VAL A 97 43.88 38.08 -31.55
CA VAL A 97 44.86 37.00 -31.41
C VAL A 97 44.99 36.16 -32.68
N PRO A 98 45.88 36.53 -33.62
CA PRO A 98 46.50 35.52 -34.46
C PRO A 98 47.46 34.72 -33.57
N MET A 99 47.25 33.40 -33.46
CA MET A 99 48.03 32.39 -32.71
C MET A 99 49.56 32.36 -32.97
N SER A 100 50.12 33.30 -33.73
CA SER A 100 51.55 33.48 -34.01
C SER A 100 52.13 34.82 -33.50
N GLY A 101 51.29 35.73 -32.99
CA GLY A 101 51.68 37.09 -32.57
C GLY A 101 52.06 37.26 -31.09
N LEU A 102 51.65 36.35 -30.21
CA LEU A 102 51.81 36.50 -28.74
C LEU A 102 53.27 36.45 -28.26
N LEU A 103 54.20 35.89 -29.05
CA LEU A 103 55.64 35.99 -28.74
C LEU A 103 56.29 37.31 -29.17
N LYS A 104 55.68 38.10 -30.05
CA LYS A 104 56.24 39.39 -30.51
C LYS A 104 55.78 40.58 -29.67
N ILE A 105 54.59 40.54 -29.08
CA ILE A 105 54.07 41.66 -28.26
C ILE A 105 54.81 41.78 -26.92
N ARG A 106 55.25 40.65 -26.33
CA ARG A 106 56.06 40.67 -25.10
C ARG A 106 57.45 41.29 -25.30
N ALA A 107 58.00 41.23 -26.52
CA ALA A 107 59.30 41.82 -26.85
C ALA A 107 59.22 43.32 -27.16
N SER A 108 58.12 43.81 -27.75
CA SER A 108 57.97 45.23 -28.09
C SER A 108 57.59 46.12 -26.90
N PHE A 109 56.95 45.57 -25.85
CA PHE A 109 56.58 46.34 -24.66
C PHE A 109 57.77 46.68 -23.74
N ARG A 110 58.90 45.98 -23.86
CA ARG A 110 60.12 46.27 -23.08
C ARG A 110 60.99 47.41 -23.66
N GLN A 111 60.70 47.89 -24.87
CA GLN A 111 61.49 48.95 -25.52
C GLN A 111 60.81 50.33 -25.56
N LYS A 112 59.60 50.50 -25.00
CA LYS A 112 58.88 51.79 -25.00
C LYS A 112 58.54 52.36 -23.61
N THR A 113 59.23 51.94 -22.54
CA THR A 113 59.03 52.50 -21.20
C THR A 113 59.97 53.65 -20.83
N ASN A 114 60.69 54.25 -21.80
CA ASN A 114 61.55 55.42 -21.53
C ASN A 114 60.96 56.79 -21.93
N GLN A 115 59.72 56.86 -22.42
CA GLN A 115 59.05 58.15 -22.60
C GLN A 115 57.56 58.04 -22.34
N ALA A 116 57.18 58.21 -21.08
CA ALA A 116 56.04 59.04 -20.66
C ALA A 116 55.80 58.78 -19.16
N LYS A 117 56.30 59.71 -18.35
CA LYS A 117 55.83 59.94 -16.99
C LYS A 117 54.35 60.30 -17.04
N SER A 118 53.50 59.40 -16.56
CA SER A 118 52.18 59.67 -15.93
C SER A 118 51.33 58.42 -16.09
N VAL A 119 51.42 57.48 -15.16
CA VAL A 119 50.42 56.42 -15.01
C VAL A 119 49.88 56.53 -13.59
N THR A 120 48.60 56.87 -13.53
CA THR A 120 47.80 57.03 -12.33
C THR A 120 47.66 55.68 -11.61
N SER A 121 47.47 55.72 -10.29
CA SER A 121 47.27 54.56 -9.40
C SER A 121 46.23 53.56 -9.93
N ASP A 122 45.26 54.03 -10.73
CA ASP A 122 44.14 53.24 -11.23
C ASP A 122 44.54 52.19 -12.28
N ALA A 123 45.58 52.43 -13.08
CA ALA A 123 45.99 51.47 -14.12
C ALA A 123 46.63 50.21 -13.50
N TRP A 124 47.39 50.38 -12.42
CA TRP A 124 48.00 49.26 -11.69
C TRP A 124 46.94 48.42 -10.96
N TYR A 125 45.92 49.07 -10.38
CA TYR A 125 44.80 48.37 -9.74
C TYR A 125 43.92 47.62 -10.73
N LEU A 126 43.66 48.17 -11.92
CA LEU A 126 42.93 47.45 -12.97
C LEU A 126 43.70 46.21 -13.44
N GLU A 127 45.02 46.32 -13.63
CA GLU A 127 45.82 45.19 -14.11
C GLU A 127 45.88 44.04 -13.10
N GLN A 128 45.99 44.34 -11.80
CA GLN A 128 45.88 43.32 -10.75
C GLN A 128 44.49 42.68 -10.70
N ARG A 129 43.41 43.45 -10.84
CA ARG A 129 42.04 42.91 -10.85
C ARG A 129 41.77 42.03 -12.07
N THR A 130 42.30 42.39 -13.24
CA THR A 130 42.20 41.58 -14.45
C THR A 130 42.93 40.25 -14.28
N GLN A 131 44.13 40.23 -13.67
CA GLN A 131 44.86 38.99 -13.39
C GLN A 131 44.12 38.06 -12.43
N VAL A 132 43.48 38.60 -11.39
CA VAL A 132 42.67 37.80 -10.46
C VAL A 132 41.46 37.20 -11.18
N LEU A 133 40.77 37.98 -12.02
CA LEU A 133 39.62 37.49 -12.80
C LEU A 133 40.03 36.44 -13.84
N GLU A 134 41.19 36.59 -14.47
CA GLU A 134 41.75 35.62 -15.41
C GLU A 134 42.08 34.29 -14.71
N GLU A 135 42.68 34.34 -13.52
CA GLU A 135 42.99 33.13 -12.75
C GLU A 135 41.71 32.46 -12.21
N GLU A 136 40.72 33.24 -11.75
CA GLU A 136 39.41 32.72 -11.36
C GLU A 136 38.68 32.05 -12.53
N LEU A 137 38.74 32.64 -13.73
CA LEU A 137 38.16 32.05 -14.94
C LEU A 137 38.89 30.75 -15.32
N ARG A 138 40.22 30.73 -15.23
CA ARG A 138 41.04 29.54 -15.47
C ARG A 138 40.68 28.41 -14.51
N CYS A 139 40.54 28.71 -13.22
CA CYS A 139 40.09 27.74 -12.22
C CYS A 139 38.69 27.21 -12.54
N LYS A 140 37.74 28.09 -12.90
CA LYS A 140 36.38 27.68 -13.26
C LYS A 140 36.32 26.82 -14.53
N LEU A 141 37.16 27.09 -15.53
CA LEU A 141 37.24 26.26 -16.73
C LEU A 141 37.76 24.86 -16.43
N VAL A 142 38.81 24.76 -15.60
CA VAL A 142 39.36 23.46 -15.17
C VAL A 142 38.33 22.69 -14.32
N GLU A 143 37.63 23.36 -13.41
CA GLU A 143 36.56 22.77 -12.62
C GLU A 143 35.42 22.26 -13.53
N ASN A 144 35.00 23.05 -14.51
CA ASN A 144 33.94 22.65 -15.44
C ASN A 144 34.36 21.46 -16.31
N GLU A 145 35.61 21.41 -16.76
CA GLU A 145 36.16 20.25 -17.48
C GLU A 145 36.22 18.99 -16.60
N GLN A 146 36.52 19.14 -15.30
CA GLN A 146 36.46 18.03 -14.34
C GLN A 146 35.02 17.56 -14.10
N LEU A 147 34.07 18.50 -13.99
CA LEU A 147 32.65 18.17 -13.86
C LEU A 147 32.13 17.45 -15.10
N HIS A 148 32.49 17.89 -16.30
CA HIS A 148 32.12 17.19 -17.53
C HIS A 148 32.69 15.78 -17.62
N ARG A 149 33.96 15.58 -17.23
CA ARG A 149 34.52 14.23 -17.11
C ARG A 149 33.75 13.40 -16.09
N LYS A 150 33.39 13.97 -14.95
CA LYS A 150 32.67 13.23 -13.91
C LYS A 150 31.25 12.85 -14.34
N ILE A 151 30.58 13.73 -15.08
CA ILE A 151 29.28 13.46 -15.68
C ILE A 151 29.40 12.28 -16.65
N HIS A 152 30.37 12.30 -17.57
CA HIS A 152 30.58 11.20 -18.51
C HIS A 152 30.87 9.86 -17.82
N GLU A 153 31.74 9.85 -16.80
CA GLU A 153 32.00 8.63 -16.02
C GLU A 153 30.72 8.08 -15.34
N LEU A 154 29.87 8.96 -14.82
CA LEU A 154 28.62 8.57 -14.17
C LEU A 154 27.59 8.09 -15.20
N GLU A 155 27.52 8.71 -16.37
CA GLU A 155 26.69 8.27 -17.49
C GLU A 155 27.09 6.86 -17.94
N ASP A 156 28.39 6.60 -18.10
CA ASP A 156 28.91 5.26 -18.46
C ASP A 156 28.52 4.21 -17.41
N VAL A 157 28.68 4.51 -16.11
CA VAL A 157 28.32 3.58 -15.03
C VAL A 157 26.81 3.32 -15.03
N HIS A 158 25.98 4.35 -15.18
CA HIS A 158 24.53 4.20 -15.26
C HIS A 158 24.10 3.38 -16.48
N GLU A 159 24.75 3.54 -17.63
CA GLU A 159 24.47 2.74 -18.83
C GLU A 159 24.77 1.25 -18.58
N HIS A 160 25.89 0.94 -17.93
CA HIS A 160 26.23 -0.44 -17.55
C HIS A 160 25.24 -1.02 -16.52
N GLU A 161 24.81 -0.24 -15.54
CA GLU A 161 23.82 -0.65 -14.54
C GLU A 161 22.44 -0.90 -15.19
N LEU A 162 22.02 -0.02 -16.10
CA LEU A 162 20.78 -0.18 -16.88
C LEU A 162 20.83 -1.44 -17.73
N TYR A 163 21.97 -1.72 -18.36
CA TYR A 163 22.17 -2.95 -19.12
C TYR A 163 22.06 -4.19 -18.21
N GLY A 164 22.73 -4.18 -17.05
CA GLY A 164 22.65 -5.28 -16.09
C GLY A 164 21.26 -5.48 -15.47
N LEU A 165 20.52 -4.41 -15.21
CA LEU A 165 19.13 -4.48 -14.76
C LEU A 165 18.20 -5.00 -15.86
N SER A 166 18.42 -4.59 -17.11
CA SER A 166 17.67 -5.10 -18.25
C SER A 166 17.89 -6.59 -18.44
N GLU A 167 19.12 -7.08 -18.25
CA GLU A 167 19.42 -8.51 -18.35
C GLU A 167 18.73 -9.32 -17.23
N LYS A 168 18.76 -8.82 -16.00
CA LYS A 168 18.02 -9.43 -14.87
C LYS A 168 16.51 -9.41 -15.08
N LEU A 169 15.96 -8.33 -15.64
CA LEU A 169 14.54 -8.24 -15.95
C LEU A 169 14.16 -9.27 -17.01
N ASN A 170 14.97 -9.42 -18.05
CA ASN A 170 14.78 -10.45 -19.07
C ASN A 170 14.88 -11.88 -18.49
N SER A 171 15.79 -12.14 -17.54
CA SER A 171 15.89 -13.46 -16.89
C SER A 171 14.68 -13.76 -16.01
N ILE A 172 14.20 -12.79 -15.24
CA ILE A 172 13.01 -12.94 -14.39
C ILE A 172 11.77 -13.14 -15.27
N GLN A 173 11.66 -12.39 -16.37
CA GLN A 173 10.54 -12.53 -17.30
C GLN A 173 10.51 -13.92 -17.94
N ARG A 174 11.66 -14.46 -18.39
CA ARG A 174 11.75 -15.86 -18.85
C ARG A 174 11.36 -16.87 -17.77
N GLN A 175 11.79 -16.64 -16.52
CA GLN A 175 11.43 -17.53 -15.42
C GLN A 175 9.92 -17.49 -15.12
N ALA A 176 9.30 -16.31 -15.20
CA ALA A 176 7.85 -16.16 -15.06
C ALA A 176 7.08 -16.87 -16.18
N GLU A 177 7.56 -16.78 -17.43
CA GLU A 177 6.99 -17.52 -18.56
C GLU A 177 7.09 -19.04 -18.35
N LEU A 178 8.21 -19.55 -17.82
CA LEU A 178 8.36 -20.97 -17.50
C LEU A 178 7.36 -21.43 -16.43
N TYR A 179 7.24 -20.69 -15.32
CA TYR A 179 6.27 -21.04 -14.27
C TYR A 179 4.82 -20.95 -14.75
N GLN A 180 4.51 -19.98 -15.61
CA GLN A 180 3.18 -19.85 -16.19
C GLN A 180 2.83 -21.06 -17.08
N ASN A 181 3.81 -21.54 -17.86
CA ASN A 181 3.65 -22.76 -18.67
C ASN A 181 3.49 -24.01 -17.80
N GLU A 182 4.28 -24.16 -16.72
CA GLU A 182 4.13 -25.27 -15.77
C GLU A 182 2.74 -25.28 -15.12
N LEU A 183 2.25 -24.12 -14.68
CA LEU A 183 0.90 -23.98 -14.12
C LEU A 183 -0.19 -24.34 -15.13
N ALA A 184 -0.01 -24.00 -16.41
CA ALA A 184 -0.95 -24.39 -17.47
C ALA A 184 -1.02 -25.92 -17.64
N VAL A 185 0.13 -26.60 -17.65
CA VAL A 185 0.19 -28.08 -17.73
C VAL A 185 -0.45 -28.74 -16.50
N VAL A 186 -0.19 -28.23 -15.29
CA VAL A 186 -0.83 -28.73 -14.06
C VAL A 186 -2.34 -28.51 -14.09
N HIS A 187 -2.80 -27.37 -14.61
CA HIS A 187 -4.22 -27.10 -14.75
C HIS A 187 -4.90 -28.04 -15.74
N GLU A 188 -4.28 -28.29 -16.91
CA GLU A 188 -4.79 -29.18 -17.94
C GLU A 188 -4.85 -30.64 -17.46
N THR A 189 -3.79 -31.12 -16.78
CA THR A 189 -3.76 -32.47 -16.19
C THR A 189 -4.80 -32.65 -15.09
N ARG A 190 -5.02 -31.64 -14.24
CA ARG A 190 -6.07 -31.66 -13.21
C ARG A 190 -7.46 -31.69 -13.83
N LEU A 191 -7.72 -30.89 -14.87
CA LEU A 191 -8.98 -30.92 -15.61
C LEU A 191 -9.24 -32.31 -16.21
N ALA A 192 -8.24 -32.91 -16.87
CA ALA A 192 -8.35 -34.27 -17.42
C ALA A 192 -8.66 -35.32 -16.33
N ALA A 193 -8.02 -35.21 -15.15
CA ALA A 193 -8.29 -36.11 -14.02
C ALA A 193 -9.71 -35.94 -13.47
N THR A 194 -10.19 -34.70 -13.31
CA THR A 194 -11.57 -34.44 -12.87
C THR A 194 -12.60 -34.95 -13.87
N GLN A 195 -12.35 -34.77 -15.17
CA GLN A 195 -13.24 -35.25 -16.23
C GLN A 195 -13.31 -36.78 -16.23
N LYS A 196 -12.18 -37.47 -16.01
CA LYS A 196 -12.14 -38.93 -15.87
C LYS A 196 -12.90 -39.42 -14.64
N SER A 197 -12.80 -38.72 -13.51
CA SER A 197 -13.56 -39.06 -12.28
C SER A 197 -15.07 -38.85 -12.45
N VAL A 198 -15.47 -37.77 -13.12
CA VAL A 198 -16.89 -37.51 -13.45
C VAL A 198 -17.44 -38.57 -14.39
N GLU A 199 -16.68 -39.00 -15.40
CA GLU A 199 -17.11 -40.05 -16.33
C GLU A 199 -17.23 -41.41 -15.61
N GLN A 200 -16.34 -41.71 -14.66
CA GLN A 200 -16.45 -42.89 -13.79
C GLN A 200 -17.72 -42.83 -12.93
N GLN A 201 -18.03 -41.68 -12.31
CA GLN A 201 -19.25 -41.50 -11.53
C GLN A 201 -20.51 -41.66 -12.39
N LYS A 202 -20.52 -41.14 -13.62
CA LYS A 202 -21.63 -41.35 -14.56
C LYS A 202 -21.81 -42.83 -14.91
N SER A 203 -20.72 -43.57 -15.11
CA SER A 203 -20.81 -45.01 -15.40
C SER A 203 -21.38 -45.81 -14.23
N ILE A 204 -21.04 -45.43 -12.98
CA ILE A 204 -21.57 -46.06 -11.76
C ILE A 204 -23.07 -45.77 -11.60
N ILE A 205 -23.49 -44.51 -11.82
CA ILE A 205 -24.91 -44.14 -11.75
C ILE A 205 -25.73 -44.84 -12.85
N ALA A 206 -25.15 -45.03 -14.05
CA ALA A 206 -25.82 -45.76 -15.12
C ALA A 206 -26.04 -47.24 -14.75
N THR A 207 -25.05 -47.89 -14.11
CA THR A 207 -25.21 -49.26 -13.61
C THR A 207 -26.22 -49.36 -12.46
N GLU A 208 -26.24 -48.38 -11.54
CA GLU A 208 -27.23 -48.32 -10.45
C GLU A 208 -28.65 -48.08 -10.96
N LEU A 209 -28.83 -47.37 -12.07
CA LEU A 209 -30.14 -47.18 -12.72
C LEU A 209 -30.63 -48.43 -13.46
N GLU A 210 -29.73 -49.22 -14.06
CA GLU A 210 -30.08 -50.53 -14.62
C GLU A 210 -30.49 -51.52 -13.50
N ASP A 211 -29.80 -51.49 -12.36
CA ASP A 211 -30.12 -52.32 -11.19
C ASP A 211 -31.43 -51.88 -10.50
N ALA A 212 -31.70 -50.58 -10.43
CA ALA A 212 -32.96 -50.03 -9.89
C ALA A 212 -34.18 -50.37 -10.75
N SER A 213 -34.01 -50.56 -12.07
CA SER A 213 -35.09 -50.99 -12.97
C SER A 213 -35.51 -52.45 -12.75
N ASN A 214 -34.61 -53.30 -12.24
CA ASN A 214 -34.85 -54.72 -11.98
C ASN A 214 -35.51 -55.00 -10.61
N PHE A 215 -35.54 -54.04 -9.68
CA PHE A 215 -36.10 -54.22 -8.33
C PHE A 215 -37.48 -53.56 -8.11
N ALA A 216 -38.07 -52.92 -9.12
CA ALA A 216 -39.39 -52.27 -9.04
C ALA A 216 -40.59 -53.24 -9.09
N SER A 217 -40.40 -54.51 -8.72
CA SER A 217 -41.46 -55.50 -8.52
C SER A 217 -41.25 -56.16 -7.16
N ILE A 218 -41.89 -55.62 -6.11
CA ILE A 218 -42.37 -56.29 -4.87
C ILE A 218 -42.53 -55.25 -3.74
N SER A 219 -43.78 -55.14 -3.22
CA SER A 219 -44.23 -54.59 -1.91
C SER A 219 -43.91 -53.12 -1.58
N SER A 220 -44.84 -52.17 -1.38
CA SER A 220 -46.08 -52.13 -0.58
C SER A 220 -45.93 -52.63 0.86
N ASP A 221 -45.62 -51.75 1.81
CA ASP A 221 -46.51 -51.43 2.96
C ASP A 221 -45.87 -50.44 3.98
N CYS A 222 -46.64 -49.39 4.26
CA CYS A 222 -46.93 -48.71 5.53
C CYS A 222 -45.85 -48.45 6.63
N SER A 223 -45.54 -47.15 6.80
CA SER A 223 -45.60 -46.33 8.04
C SER A 223 -44.76 -46.60 9.31
N THR A 224 -44.00 -45.55 9.66
CA THR A 224 -43.74 -44.94 11.00
C THR A 224 -43.14 -45.78 12.14
N SER A 225 -41.94 -45.38 12.62
CA SER A 225 -41.68 -44.87 13.98
C SER A 225 -40.27 -45.20 14.49
N GLU A 226 -39.58 -44.14 14.94
CA GLU A 226 -38.58 -44.04 16.01
C GLU A 226 -37.36 -44.99 16.15
N LYS A 227 -36.20 -44.31 16.14
CA LYS A 227 -35.02 -44.41 17.03
C LYS A 227 -33.86 -45.38 16.70
N ASN A 228 -32.68 -44.74 16.75
CA ASN A 228 -31.36 -45.19 17.21
C ASN A 228 -30.28 -45.53 16.17
N GLY A 229 -29.09 -44.94 16.41
CA GLY A 229 -27.83 -45.16 15.72
C GLY A 229 -27.15 -43.82 15.39
N ASN A 230 -26.64 -43.07 16.36
CA ASN A 230 -25.31 -43.24 16.95
C ASN A 230 -24.16 -43.20 15.92
N SER A 231 -23.61 -42.02 15.65
CA SER A 231 -22.21 -41.88 15.23
C SER A 231 -21.66 -40.52 15.66
N LYS A 232 -20.82 -40.61 16.70
CA LYS A 232 -19.69 -39.73 17.05
C LYS A 232 -19.49 -38.52 16.12
N ALA A 233 -19.80 -37.34 16.65
CA ALA A 233 -19.24 -36.09 16.15
C ALA A 233 -17.77 -36.04 16.55
N ASP A 234 -16.88 -36.29 15.59
CA ASP A 234 -15.47 -35.96 15.74
C ASP A 234 -15.33 -34.44 15.88
N SER A 235 -14.65 -34.06 16.95
CA SER A 235 -14.65 -32.71 17.52
C SER A 235 -13.31 -32.04 17.29
N GLU A 236 -13.15 -31.34 16.16
CA GLU A 236 -12.02 -30.46 15.88
C GLU A 236 -12.53 -29.07 15.47
N ILE A 237 -11.74 -28.04 15.80
CA ILE A 237 -12.05 -26.60 15.65
C ILE A 237 -12.73 -26.35 14.31
N SER A 238 -13.92 -25.73 14.32
CA SER A 238 -14.66 -25.53 13.08
C SER A 238 -13.85 -24.63 12.11
N PRO A 239 -13.52 -25.11 10.88
CA PRO A 239 -12.90 -24.31 9.84
C PRO A 239 -13.49 -22.89 9.64
N PRO A 240 -14.83 -22.67 9.77
CA PRO A 240 -15.40 -21.32 9.63
C PRO A 240 -14.95 -20.31 10.71
N ALA A 241 -14.65 -20.73 11.94
CA ALA A 241 -14.23 -19.80 13.00
C ALA A 241 -12.86 -19.17 12.69
N LEU A 242 -11.91 -19.97 12.19
CA LEU A 242 -10.58 -19.49 11.79
C LEU A 242 -10.65 -18.57 10.57
N VAL A 243 -11.49 -18.91 9.58
CA VAL A 243 -11.71 -18.05 8.41
C VAL A 243 -12.26 -16.68 8.82
N GLU A 244 -13.18 -16.63 9.78
CA GLU A 244 -13.72 -15.37 10.29
C GLU A 244 -12.66 -14.54 11.03
N MET A 245 -11.78 -15.18 11.81
CA MET A 245 -10.64 -14.50 12.44
C MET A 245 -9.70 -13.86 11.41
N PHE A 246 -9.39 -14.58 10.33
CA PHE A 246 -8.54 -14.03 9.26
C PHE A 246 -9.24 -12.89 8.50
N ASN A 247 -10.55 -12.98 8.28
CA ASN A 247 -11.31 -11.88 7.70
C ASN A 247 -11.32 -10.64 8.59
N ALA A 248 -11.51 -10.80 9.91
CA ALA A 248 -11.43 -9.69 10.84
C ALA A 248 -10.02 -9.08 10.92
N LEU A 249 -8.97 -9.91 10.92
CA LEU A 249 -7.57 -9.45 10.90
C LEU A 249 -7.24 -8.68 9.61
N LYS A 250 -7.73 -9.15 8.46
CA LYS A 250 -7.63 -8.46 7.17
C LYS A 250 -8.28 -7.07 7.23
N ASP A 251 -9.48 -6.98 7.80
CA ASP A 251 -10.20 -5.71 7.90
C ASP A 251 -9.51 -4.72 8.86
N LEU A 252 -8.95 -5.21 9.99
CA LEU A 252 -8.10 -4.41 10.88
C LEU A 252 -6.85 -3.87 10.16
N ALA A 253 -6.15 -4.73 9.42
CA ALA A 253 -4.96 -4.35 8.66
C ALA A 253 -5.28 -3.28 7.60
N SER A 254 -6.41 -3.42 6.91
CA SER A 254 -6.90 -2.41 5.96
C SER A 254 -7.17 -1.08 6.67
N ALA A 255 -7.92 -1.12 7.77
CA ALA A 255 -8.30 0.08 8.51
C ALA A 255 -7.09 0.84 9.09
N HIS A 256 -6.10 0.15 9.64
CA HIS A 256 -4.85 0.77 10.10
C HIS A 256 -4.05 1.38 8.94
N SER A 257 -3.97 0.70 7.79
CA SER A 257 -3.32 1.25 6.59
C SER A 257 -4.00 2.54 6.12
N ASP A 258 -5.34 2.59 6.15
CA ASP A 258 -6.12 3.76 5.79
C ASP A 258 -5.95 4.90 6.79
N LEU A 259 -5.91 4.60 8.10
CA LEU A 259 -5.57 5.59 9.13
C LEU A 259 -4.20 6.21 8.86
N PHE A 260 -3.15 5.43 8.64
CA PHE A 260 -1.82 5.98 8.34
C PHE A 260 -1.80 6.81 7.06
N THR A 261 -2.58 6.45 6.05
CA THR A 261 -2.73 7.24 4.82
C THR A 261 -3.44 8.57 5.08
N CYS A 262 -4.48 8.57 5.91
CA CYS A 262 -5.17 9.78 6.30
C CYS A 262 -4.27 10.70 7.12
N TYR A 263 -3.54 10.19 8.11
CA TYR A 263 -2.62 10.99 8.92
C TYR A 263 -1.42 11.52 8.11
N GLU A 264 -0.87 10.74 7.18
CA GLU A 264 0.12 11.27 6.23
C GLU A 264 -0.47 12.42 5.42
N SER A 265 -1.71 12.29 4.94
CA SER A 265 -2.35 13.36 4.18
C SER A 265 -2.57 14.62 5.02
N ARG A 266 -2.89 14.44 6.31
CA ARG A 266 -3.07 15.51 7.29
C ARG A 266 -1.76 16.20 7.69
N SER A 267 -0.61 15.51 7.58
CA SER A 267 0.70 16.12 7.84
C SER A 267 0.95 17.40 7.02
N ARG A 268 0.37 17.50 5.81
CA ARG A 268 0.49 18.69 4.96
C ARG A 268 -0.09 19.96 5.59
N PHE A 269 -1.01 19.82 6.55
CA PHE A 269 -1.58 20.96 7.29
C PHE A 269 -0.70 21.41 8.46
N LEU A 270 0.33 20.64 8.83
CA LEU A 270 1.31 21.00 9.87
C LEU A 270 2.45 21.88 9.33
N ALA A 271 2.22 22.67 8.28
CA ALA A 271 3.25 23.44 7.58
C ALA A 271 4.08 24.39 8.48
N LYS A 272 3.52 24.81 9.64
CA LYS A 272 4.24 25.61 10.64
C LYS A 272 5.29 24.81 11.44
N ASN A 273 5.14 23.49 11.57
CA ASN A 273 6.06 22.60 12.29
C ASN A 273 6.59 21.49 11.37
N CYS A 274 7.50 21.88 10.46
CA CYS A 274 8.07 21.01 9.43
C CYS A 274 8.71 19.72 9.98
N ASN A 275 9.39 19.79 11.14
CA ASN A 275 9.99 18.61 11.79
C ASN A 275 8.92 17.59 12.21
N LEU A 276 7.86 18.06 12.88
CA LEU A 276 6.75 17.21 13.32
C LEU A 276 5.99 16.61 12.13
N SER A 277 5.79 17.41 11.08
CA SER A 277 5.23 16.92 9.80
C SER A 277 6.08 15.83 9.18
N GLN A 278 7.41 15.97 9.17
CA GLN A 278 8.33 15.00 8.57
C GLN A 278 8.41 13.71 9.40
N GLU A 279 8.41 13.82 10.73
CA GLU A 279 8.34 12.67 11.64
C GLU A 279 7.05 11.88 11.43
N LEU A 280 5.90 12.57 11.34
CA LEU A 280 4.60 11.93 11.08
C LEU A 280 4.60 11.16 9.75
N VAL A 281 5.06 11.79 8.66
CA VAL A 281 5.16 11.14 7.34
C VAL A 281 6.06 9.89 7.41
N THR A 282 7.18 9.98 8.13
CA THR A 282 8.12 8.86 8.29
C THR A 282 7.46 7.69 9.02
N VAL A 283 6.74 7.95 10.11
CA VAL A 283 6.01 6.91 10.85
C VAL A 283 4.90 6.30 10.01
N CYS A 284 4.06 7.11 9.35
CA CYS A 284 3.01 6.58 8.47
C CYS A 284 3.55 5.74 7.30
N LEU A 285 4.69 6.14 6.72
CA LEU A 285 5.37 5.38 5.66
C LEU A 285 5.96 4.06 6.14
N LYS A 286 6.39 3.96 7.42
CA LYS A 286 6.85 2.70 8.03
C LYS A 286 5.70 1.73 8.34
N GLY A 287 4.56 2.24 8.82
CA GLY A 287 3.43 1.40 9.21
C GLY A 287 2.70 0.73 8.03
N ARG A 288 2.51 1.45 6.92
CA ARG A 288 1.72 0.96 5.77
C ARG A 288 2.22 -0.34 5.16
N PRO A 289 3.52 -0.54 4.87
CA PRO A 289 4.02 -1.81 4.34
C PRO A 289 3.78 -2.98 5.28
N ILE A 290 3.81 -2.76 6.61
CA ILE A 290 3.52 -3.80 7.60
C ILE A 290 2.05 -4.20 7.52
N CYS A 291 1.13 -3.23 7.52
CA CYS A 291 -0.30 -3.47 7.36
C CYS A 291 -0.64 -4.13 6.01
N GLN A 292 0.03 -3.74 4.91
CA GLN A 292 -0.18 -4.36 3.60
C GLN A 292 0.27 -5.81 3.55
N ARG A 293 1.43 -6.14 4.17
CA ARG A 293 1.87 -7.54 4.31
C ARG A 293 0.86 -8.35 5.14
N LEU A 294 0.38 -7.80 6.26
CA LEU A 294 -0.61 -8.46 7.11
C LEU A 294 -1.93 -8.71 6.36
N LEU A 295 -2.39 -7.70 5.61
CA LEU A 295 -3.60 -7.76 4.79
C LEU A 295 -3.52 -8.90 3.76
N GLU A 296 -2.41 -9.00 3.02
CA GLU A 296 -2.24 -10.01 1.98
C GLU A 296 -2.18 -11.42 2.56
N VAL A 297 -1.41 -11.62 3.64
CA VAL A 297 -1.31 -12.92 4.29
C VAL A 297 -2.66 -13.35 4.90
N ALA A 298 -3.36 -12.44 5.58
CA ALA A 298 -4.69 -12.71 6.14
C ALA A 298 -5.71 -13.04 5.04
N ARG A 299 -5.65 -12.34 3.90
CA ARG A 299 -6.52 -12.60 2.75
C ARG A 299 -6.29 -13.99 2.15
N LEU A 300 -5.04 -14.40 1.95
CA LEU A 300 -4.71 -15.73 1.44
C LEU A 300 -5.19 -16.83 2.40
N LYS A 301 -4.99 -16.62 3.71
CA LYS A 301 -5.41 -17.56 4.76
C LYS A 301 -6.93 -17.64 4.95
N ALA A 302 -7.69 -16.62 4.57
CA ALA A 302 -9.15 -16.68 4.58
C ALA A 302 -9.73 -17.54 3.43
N VAL A 303 -8.96 -17.79 2.36
CA VAL A 303 -9.42 -18.53 1.16
C VAL A 303 -8.98 -20.00 1.20
N GLU A 304 -7.86 -20.32 1.84
CA GLU A 304 -7.34 -21.69 1.98
C GLU A 304 -7.81 -22.34 3.30
N PRO A 305 -8.57 -23.45 3.30
CA PRO A 305 -8.91 -24.15 4.53
C PRO A 305 -7.65 -24.81 5.14
N PRO A 306 -7.48 -24.80 6.47
CA PRO A 306 -6.32 -25.43 7.10
C PRO A 306 -6.35 -26.95 6.86
N LEU A 307 -5.27 -27.49 6.30
CA LEU A 307 -5.06 -28.94 6.18
C LEU A 307 -4.89 -29.54 7.58
N ASN A 308 -5.60 -30.64 7.82
CA ASN A 308 -5.98 -31.13 9.15
C ASN A 308 -4.87 -31.90 9.91
N THR A 309 -3.67 -31.31 10.04
CA THR A 309 -2.58 -31.93 10.82
C THR A 309 -1.94 -30.92 11.77
N ASN A 310 -1.90 -31.26 13.06
CA ASN A 310 -1.41 -30.40 14.15
C ASN A 310 0.06 -29.93 13.97
N SER A 311 0.86 -30.65 13.18
CA SER A 311 2.23 -30.25 12.82
C SER A 311 2.30 -29.15 11.74
N LEU A 312 1.27 -28.99 10.90
CA LEU A 312 1.17 -27.96 9.87
C LEU A 312 0.56 -26.64 10.39
N GLN A 313 -0.20 -26.67 11.49
CA GLN A 313 -0.82 -25.46 12.07
C GLN A 313 0.24 -24.43 12.51
N ARG A 314 1.30 -24.84 13.22
CA ARG A 314 2.35 -23.91 13.67
C ARG A 314 3.08 -23.22 12.50
N ILE A 315 3.33 -23.98 11.42
CA ILE A 315 3.96 -23.47 10.19
C ILE A 315 3.04 -22.47 9.46
N HIS A 316 1.72 -22.64 9.55
CA HIS A 316 0.76 -21.75 8.89
C HIS A 316 0.56 -20.40 9.59
N PHE A 317 0.75 -20.32 10.92
CA PHE A 317 0.61 -19.08 11.69
C PHE A 317 1.92 -18.30 11.85
N GLU A 318 3.07 -18.96 11.69
CA GLU A 318 4.41 -18.34 11.80
C GLU A 318 4.59 -17.06 10.93
N PRO A 319 4.14 -17.01 9.66
CA PRO A 319 4.24 -15.78 8.87
C PRO A 319 3.42 -14.62 9.44
N ILE A 320 2.25 -14.91 10.01
CA ILE A 320 1.38 -13.88 10.62
C ILE A 320 2.00 -13.38 11.91
N ILE A 321 2.50 -14.27 12.77
CA ILE A 321 3.13 -13.92 14.05
C ILE A 321 4.35 -13.02 13.82
N ASN A 322 5.18 -13.33 12.81
CA ASN A 322 6.32 -12.49 12.45
C ASN A 322 5.90 -11.08 11.98
N ILE A 323 4.82 -10.95 11.19
CA ILE A 323 4.30 -9.64 10.79
C ILE A 323 3.69 -8.89 11.99
N LEU A 324 3.01 -9.58 12.90
CA LEU A 324 2.46 -8.98 14.12
C LEU A 324 3.58 -8.52 15.07
N ARG A 325 4.72 -9.21 15.11
CA ARG A 325 5.93 -8.76 15.81
C ARG A 325 6.48 -7.48 15.22
N ASP A 326 6.68 -7.43 13.89
CA ASP A 326 7.08 -6.20 13.19
C ASP A 326 6.12 -5.03 13.50
N TYR A 327 4.81 -5.32 13.55
CA TYR A 327 3.79 -4.33 13.86
C TYR A 327 3.85 -3.85 15.32
N SER A 328 4.05 -4.77 16.28
CA SER A 328 4.26 -4.47 17.70
C SER A 328 5.48 -3.57 17.92
N ASP A 329 6.58 -3.82 17.20
CA ASP A 329 7.77 -2.96 17.28
C ASP A 329 7.49 -1.57 16.69
N PHE A 330 6.75 -1.52 15.58
CA PHE A 330 6.35 -0.28 14.93
C PHE A 330 5.44 0.60 15.81
N LEU A 331 4.53 0.01 16.58
CA LEU A 331 3.58 0.76 17.41
C LEU A 331 4.26 1.70 18.42
N ASN A 332 5.49 1.41 18.84
CA ASN A 332 6.29 2.30 19.70
C ASN A 332 6.54 3.68 19.08
N HIS A 333 6.39 3.84 17.76
CA HIS A 333 6.55 5.10 17.05
C HIS A 333 5.25 5.88 16.85
N THR A 334 4.08 5.29 17.16
CA THR A 334 2.75 5.92 16.96
C THR A 334 2.40 7.10 17.87
N PRO A 335 3.02 7.34 19.05
CA PRO A 335 2.72 8.52 19.89
C PRO A 335 2.93 9.87 19.17
N ILE A 336 3.71 9.87 18.07
CA ILE A 336 3.86 11.06 17.22
C ILE A 336 2.51 11.54 16.66
N MET A 337 1.57 10.63 16.40
CA MET A 337 0.26 10.95 15.83
C MET A 337 -0.59 11.77 16.82
N ALA A 338 -0.59 11.40 18.10
CA ALA A 338 -1.26 12.17 19.16
C ALA A 338 -0.62 13.55 19.32
N ARG A 339 0.73 13.63 19.29
CA ARG A 339 1.46 14.91 19.33
C ARG A 339 1.14 15.82 18.15
N CYS A 340 0.90 15.26 16.97
CA CYS A 340 0.46 16.01 15.78
C CYS A 340 -0.94 16.61 15.97
N ILE A 341 -1.87 15.87 16.57
CA ILE A 341 -3.22 16.38 16.89
C ILE A 341 -3.13 17.54 17.89
N LEU A 342 -2.32 17.39 18.95
CA LEU A 342 -2.11 18.46 19.93
C LEU A 342 -1.50 19.72 19.29
N ASN A 343 -0.68 19.55 18.26
CA ASN A 343 -0.11 20.68 17.53
C ASN A 343 -1.16 21.46 16.73
N GLU A 344 -2.26 20.85 16.31
CA GLU A 344 -3.37 21.59 15.68
C GLU A 344 -3.97 22.61 16.66
N SER A 345 -3.88 22.35 17.97
CA SER A 345 -4.37 23.25 19.01
C SER A 345 -3.54 24.53 19.19
N THR A 346 -2.35 24.61 18.59
CA THR A 346 -1.51 25.83 18.60
C THR A 346 -1.85 26.77 17.45
N ALA A 347 -2.83 26.43 16.60
CA ALA A 347 -3.22 27.28 15.49
C ALA A 347 -4.03 28.49 15.95
N ASP A 348 -3.87 29.63 15.26
CA ASP A 348 -4.48 30.92 15.64
C ASP A 348 -6.02 30.90 15.59
N TRP A 349 -6.60 29.94 14.86
CA TRP A 349 -8.04 29.73 14.69
C TRP A 349 -8.62 28.67 15.64
N CYS A 350 -7.81 28.08 16.52
CA CYS A 350 -8.26 27.07 17.48
C CYS A 350 -9.01 27.72 18.66
N ASN A 351 -10.30 27.41 18.80
CA ASN A 351 -11.09 27.79 19.99
C ASN A 351 -10.91 26.77 21.13
N ASP A 352 -11.34 27.12 22.35
CA ASP A 352 -11.15 26.26 23.53
C ASP A 352 -11.90 24.92 23.42
N GLU A 353 -13.05 24.88 22.74
CA GLU A 353 -13.80 23.65 22.47
C GLU A 353 -13.01 22.70 21.54
N PHE A 354 -12.46 23.22 20.44
CA PHE A 354 -11.64 22.43 19.51
C PHE A 354 -10.32 21.98 20.15
N ARG A 355 -9.72 22.82 21.01
CA ARG A 355 -8.55 22.43 21.81
C ARG A 355 -8.87 21.24 22.73
N SER A 356 -9.98 21.32 23.48
CA SER A 356 -10.42 20.24 24.35
C SER A 356 -10.74 18.96 23.56
N ALA A 357 -11.34 19.09 22.37
CA ALA A 357 -11.61 17.96 21.49
C ALA A 357 -10.31 17.31 20.99
N ASN A 358 -9.32 18.09 20.58
CA ASN A 358 -8.00 17.60 20.17
C ASN A 358 -7.25 16.90 21.30
N GLU A 359 -7.28 17.46 22.50
CA GLU A 359 -6.67 16.84 23.70
C GLU A 359 -7.30 15.49 24.02
N ASN A 360 -8.63 15.40 23.96
CA ASN A 360 -9.34 14.15 24.18
C ASN A 360 -9.00 13.12 23.09
N VAL A 361 -9.05 13.50 21.80
CA VAL A 361 -8.68 12.60 20.69
C VAL A 361 -7.24 12.11 20.81
N ALA A 362 -6.28 12.98 21.13
CA ALA A 362 -4.89 12.60 21.32
C ALA A 362 -4.74 11.54 22.44
N ALA A 363 -5.38 11.79 23.60
CA ALA A 363 -5.36 10.84 24.71
C ALA A 363 -6.02 9.49 24.37
N ARG A 364 -7.15 9.50 23.64
CA ARG A 364 -7.82 8.26 23.21
C ARG A 364 -7.04 7.50 22.15
N LEU A 365 -6.29 8.20 21.28
CA LEU A 365 -5.46 7.59 20.26
C LEU A 365 -4.29 6.83 20.89
N ASP A 366 -3.61 7.45 21.87
CA ASP A 366 -2.56 6.79 22.64
C ASP A 366 -3.10 5.59 23.43
N GLN A 367 -4.26 5.75 24.08
CA GLN A 367 -4.92 4.64 24.80
C GLN A 367 -5.25 3.46 23.88
N TYR A 368 -5.70 3.74 22.65
CA TYR A 368 -6.01 2.71 21.66
C TYR A 368 -4.76 1.95 21.19
N PHE A 369 -3.68 2.66 20.86
CA PHE A 369 -2.45 2.00 20.44
C PHE A 369 -1.77 1.26 21.58
N ASP A 370 -1.85 1.75 22.82
CA ASP A 370 -1.36 1.02 23.99
C ASP A 370 -2.16 -0.28 24.22
N SER A 371 -3.49 -0.22 24.12
CA SER A 371 -4.35 -1.42 24.19
C SER A 371 -4.01 -2.42 23.08
N THR A 372 -3.70 -1.93 21.87
CA THR A 372 -3.27 -2.76 20.74
C THR A 372 -1.92 -3.41 21.04
N GLN A 373 -0.97 -2.66 21.58
CA GLN A 373 0.36 -3.15 21.96
C GLN A 373 0.29 -4.25 23.02
N GLN A 374 -0.55 -4.06 24.04
CA GLN A 374 -0.74 -5.06 25.11
C GLN A 374 -1.29 -6.38 24.54
N LEU A 375 -2.26 -6.32 23.63
CA LEU A 375 -2.81 -7.50 22.96
C LEU A 375 -1.75 -8.20 22.08
N LEU A 376 -0.95 -7.44 21.34
CA LEU A 376 0.09 -8.00 20.46
C LEU A 376 1.22 -8.66 21.24
N ARG A 377 1.65 -8.10 22.38
CA ARG A 377 2.67 -8.71 23.24
C ARG A 377 2.21 -10.09 23.73
N LEU A 378 0.96 -10.21 24.17
CA LEU A 378 0.37 -11.50 24.55
C LEU A 378 0.41 -12.54 23.40
N ILE A 379 0.18 -12.09 22.17
CA ILE A 379 0.18 -12.96 20.98
C ILE A 379 1.61 -13.38 20.57
N VAL A 380 2.58 -12.47 20.70
CA VAL A 380 3.96 -12.66 20.21
C VAL A 380 4.83 -13.47 21.17
N ASP A 381 4.58 -13.39 22.49
CA ASP A 381 5.41 -14.00 23.52
C ASP A 381 5.12 -15.52 23.74
N ASP A 382 4.35 -16.15 22.85
CA ASP A 382 4.05 -17.61 22.81
C ASP A 382 3.43 -18.18 24.13
N GLU A 383 2.91 -17.31 25.02
CA GLU A 383 2.26 -17.68 26.30
C GLU A 383 0.82 -18.25 26.14
N LEU A 384 0.35 -18.40 24.90
CA LEU A 384 -0.99 -18.87 24.52
C LEU A 384 -1.33 -20.31 24.93
N ALA A 385 -0.37 -21.05 25.49
CA ALA A 385 -0.57 -22.44 25.91
C ALA A 385 -1.32 -22.62 27.25
N SER A 386 -1.62 -21.55 27.99
CA SER A 386 -2.31 -21.63 29.29
C SER A 386 -3.77 -21.14 29.24
N ASN A 387 -4.69 -21.80 29.97
CA ASN A 387 -6.10 -21.36 30.08
C ASN A 387 -6.24 -19.93 30.63
N ASN A 388 -5.27 -19.48 31.44
CA ASN A 388 -5.24 -18.10 31.94
C ASN A 388 -4.98 -17.10 30.81
N CYS A 389 -4.15 -17.45 29.81
CA CYS A 389 -3.87 -16.61 28.65
C CYS A 389 -5.12 -16.33 27.81
N PHE A 390 -6.05 -17.29 27.70
CA PHE A 390 -7.29 -17.08 26.96
C PHE A 390 -8.19 -16.00 27.61
N HIS A 391 -8.34 -16.05 28.93
CA HIS A 391 -9.08 -15.04 29.67
C HIS A 391 -8.42 -13.66 29.58
N THR A 392 -7.09 -13.61 29.65
CA THR A 392 -6.31 -12.39 29.45
C THR A 392 -6.52 -11.83 28.03
N ALA A 393 -6.46 -12.67 27.00
CA ALA A 393 -6.67 -12.27 25.60
C ALA A 393 -8.07 -11.68 25.38
N VAL A 394 -9.11 -12.33 25.93
CA VAL A 394 -10.49 -11.82 25.87
C VAL A 394 -10.62 -10.47 26.59
N SER A 395 -10.01 -10.33 27.77
CA SER A 395 -10.04 -9.07 28.53
C SER A 395 -9.31 -7.93 27.80
N LEU A 396 -8.13 -8.21 27.23
CA LEU A 396 -7.36 -7.22 26.45
C LEU A 396 -8.10 -6.82 25.16
N LEU A 397 -8.75 -7.77 24.49
CA LEU A 397 -9.57 -7.47 23.32
C LEU A 397 -10.81 -6.63 23.68
N GLN A 398 -11.44 -6.88 24.82
CA GLN A 398 -12.53 -6.02 25.33
C GLN A 398 -12.05 -4.60 25.65
N GLN A 399 -10.85 -4.46 26.24
CA GLN A 399 -10.24 -3.15 26.47
C GLN A 399 -9.92 -2.44 25.15
N LEU A 400 -9.40 -3.16 24.15
CA LEU A 400 -9.16 -2.63 22.81
C LEU A 400 -10.46 -2.11 22.18
N ILE A 401 -11.53 -2.90 22.22
CA ILE A 401 -12.85 -2.52 21.70
C ILE A 401 -13.36 -1.25 22.40
N GLN A 402 -13.24 -1.17 23.73
CA GLN A 402 -13.66 0.00 24.49
C GLN A 402 -12.84 1.24 24.10
N SER A 403 -11.52 1.10 23.98
CA SER A 403 -10.63 2.20 23.57
C SER A 403 -10.91 2.67 22.14
N ALA A 404 -11.21 1.76 21.21
CA ALA A 404 -11.60 2.07 19.84
C ALA A 404 -12.91 2.85 19.77
N ASN A 405 -13.92 2.45 20.55
CA ASN A 405 -15.21 3.14 20.62
C ASN A 405 -15.06 4.56 21.20
N LEU A 406 -14.30 4.71 22.30
CA LEU A 406 -14.03 6.02 22.89
C LEU A 406 -13.26 6.95 21.93
N LEU A 407 -12.30 6.39 21.17
CA LEU A 407 -11.57 7.12 20.15
C LEU A 407 -12.51 7.57 19.01
N GLN A 408 -13.37 6.68 18.53
CA GLN A 408 -14.37 6.98 17.50
C GLN A 408 -15.29 8.13 17.93
N GLN A 409 -15.85 8.05 19.14
CA GLN A 409 -16.74 9.09 19.67
C GLN A 409 -16.02 10.43 19.80
N SER A 410 -14.81 10.42 20.37
CA SER A 410 -14.01 11.64 20.54
C SER A 410 -13.60 12.25 19.19
N TYR A 411 -13.26 11.41 18.20
CA TYR A 411 -12.94 11.87 16.86
C TYR A 411 -14.17 12.43 16.14
N SER A 412 -15.34 11.84 16.33
CA SER A 412 -16.62 12.36 15.81
C SER A 412 -16.89 13.77 16.34
N THR A 413 -16.79 13.98 17.66
CA THR A 413 -16.92 15.31 18.27
C THR A 413 -15.88 16.29 17.72
N LYS A 414 -14.63 15.87 17.54
CA LYS A 414 -13.60 16.71 16.89
C LYS A 414 -14.02 17.14 15.48
N VAL A 415 -14.54 16.22 14.67
CA VAL A 415 -14.99 16.51 13.30
C VAL A 415 -16.17 17.48 13.29
N GLU A 416 -17.10 17.39 14.25
CA GLU A 416 -18.19 18.36 14.40
C GLU A 416 -17.66 19.78 14.67
N HIS A 417 -16.71 19.92 15.60
CA HIS A 417 -16.06 21.21 15.87
C HIS A 417 -15.22 21.69 14.66
N GLU A 418 -14.55 20.78 13.94
CA GLU A 418 -13.77 21.11 12.74
C GLU A 418 -14.68 21.62 11.60
N ASN A 419 -15.87 21.03 11.41
CA ASN A 419 -16.85 21.46 10.40
C ASN A 419 -17.43 22.84 10.66
N ASN A 420 -17.46 23.28 11.93
CA ASN A 420 -17.93 24.62 12.30
C ASN A 420 -16.92 25.73 11.96
N LEU A 421 -15.69 25.38 11.56
CA LEU A 421 -14.66 26.32 11.15
C LEU A 421 -14.77 26.61 9.64
N GLN A 422 -15.24 27.81 9.28
CA GLN A 422 -15.58 28.22 7.91
C GLN A 422 -14.41 28.26 6.89
N HIS A 423 -13.18 27.94 7.29
CA HIS A 423 -11.96 28.14 6.49
C HIS A 423 -11.21 26.85 6.12
N LEU A 424 -11.73 25.66 6.44
CA LEU A 424 -11.07 24.39 6.14
C LEU A 424 -11.45 23.85 4.75
N ASN A 425 -10.42 23.47 3.97
CA ASN A 425 -10.56 22.98 2.60
C ASN A 425 -11.36 21.67 2.55
N SER A 426 -12.11 21.45 1.46
CA SER A 426 -12.85 20.19 1.18
C SER A 426 -12.00 18.91 1.31
N THR A 427 -10.68 19.04 1.16
CA THR A 427 -9.69 17.97 1.31
C THR A 427 -9.48 17.52 2.76
N SER A 428 -9.58 18.40 3.77
CA SER A 428 -9.48 17.99 5.19
C SER A 428 -10.76 17.25 5.61
N LEU A 429 -11.93 17.73 5.17
CA LEU A 429 -13.22 17.07 5.36
C LEU A 429 -13.24 15.64 4.79
N GLY A 430 -12.71 15.45 3.58
CA GLY A 430 -12.63 14.13 2.96
C GLY A 430 -11.73 13.14 3.70
N SER A 431 -10.69 13.63 4.39
CA SER A 431 -9.83 12.79 5.24
C SER A 431 -10.54 12.36 6.53
N ASN A 432 -11.38 13.22 7.10
CA ASN A 432 -12.12 12.95 8.34
C ASN A 432 -13.16 11.84 8.18
N VAL A 433 -13.89 11.83 7.06
CA VAL A 433 -14.85 10.75 6.75
C VAL A 433 -14.14 9.40 6.67
N LYS A 434 -12.97 9.35 6.03
CA LYS A 434 -12.16 8.12 5.94
C LYS A 434 -11.68 7.67 7.31
N VAL A 435 -11.15 8.58 8.14
CA VAL A 435 -10.73 8.23 9.51
C VAL A 435 -11.87 7.64 10.32
N LEU A 436 -13.06 8.26 10.30
CA LEU A 436 -14.25 7.73 10.98
C LEU A 436 -14.62 6.33 10.46
N SER A 437 -14.67 6.13 9.14
CA SER A 437 -14.95 4.81 8.56
C SER A 437 -13.91 3.74 8.93
N SER A 438 -12.63 4.12 9.05
CA SER A 438 -11.58 3.21 9.51
C SER A 438 -11.73 2.86 10.99
N LEU A 439 -12.13 3.82 11.84
CA LEU A 439 -12.38 3.57 13.26
C LEU A 439 -13.61 2.67 13.47
N ASP A 440 -14.67 2.86 12.69
CA ASP A 440 -15.85 1.98 12.71
C ASP A 440 -15.46 0.54 12.28
N LEU A 441 -14.67 0.42 11.21
CA LEU A 441 -14.18 -0.89 10.74
C LEU A 441 -13.29 -1.59 11.76
N ILE A 442 -12.44 -0.84 12.49
CA ILE A 442 -11.63 -1.37 13.60
C ILE A 442 -12.52 -1.91 14.71
N TYR A 443 -13.56 -1.16 15.09
CA TYR A 443 -14.49 -1.57 16.13
C TYR A 443 -15.23 -2.86 15.72
N ASP A 444 -15.80 -2.91 14.53
CA ASP A 444 -16.54 -4.06 14.02
C ASP A 444 -15.67 -5.31 13.87
N ALA A 445 -14.45 -5.16 13.34
CA ALA A 445 -13.50 -6.27 13.22
C ALA A 445 -13.07 -6.79 14.60
N SER A 446 -12.80 -5.91 15.56
CA SER A 446 -12.44 -6.31 16.93
C SER A 446 -13.59 -7.05 17.62
N GLN A 447 -14.84 -6.62 17.41
CA GLN A 447 -16.04 -7.30 17.91
C GLN A 447 -16.23 -8.69 17.30
N ARG A 448 -15.98 -8.85 16.00
CA ARG A 448 -16.03 -10.17 15.34
C ARG A 448 -14.96 -11.11 15.89
N MET A 449 -13.74 -10.63 16.11
CA MET A 449 -12.69 -11.42 16.78
C MET A 449 -13.11 -11.87 18.18
N LEU A 450 -13.74 -10.98 18.95
CA LEU A 450 -14.23 -11.30 20.29
C LEU A 450 -15.36 -12.35 20.25
N SER A 451 -16.28 -12.25 19.29
CA SER A 451 -17.34 -13.23 19.06
C SER A 451 -16.78 -14.61 18.75
N VAL A 452 -15.77 -14.69 17.86
CA VAL A 452 -15.10 -15.95 17.55
C VAL A 452 -14.40 -16.52 18.78
N LEU A 453 -13.64 -15.71 19.52
CA LEU A 453 -12.99 -16.17 20.75
C LEU A 453 -14.02 -16.71 21.75
N ASN A 454 -15.10 -15.98 22.01
CA ASN A 454 -16.16 -16.46 22.91
C ASN A 454 -16.81 -17.76 22.43
N SER A 455 -16.99 -17.93 21.12
CA SER A 455 -17.51 -19.17 20.53
C SER A 455 -16.53 -20.35 20.70
N LEU A 456 -15.22 -20.09 20.64
CA LEU A 456 -14.19 -21.09 20.95
C LEU A 456 -14.19 -21.42 22.44
N LYS A 457 -14.41 -20.43 23.32
CA LYS A 457 -14.54 -20.64 24.77
C LYS A 457 -15.68 -21.59 25.09
N THR A 458 -16.86 -21.40 24.50
CA THR A 458 -18.02 -22.26 24.75
C THR A 458 -17.74 -23.69 24.32
N LEU A 459 -17.11 -23.90 23.17
CA LEU A 459 -16.70 -25.24 22.70
C LEU A 459 -15.67 -25.90 23.63
N LEU A 460 -14.75 -25.13 24.21
CA LEU A 460 -13.71 -25.63 25.11
C LEU A 460 -14.29 -25.98 26.49
N VAL A 461 -15.24 -25.18 26.99
CA VAL A 461 -16.00 -25.46 28.22
C VAL A 461 -16.90 -26.68 28.05
N GLU A 462 -17.60 -26.81 26.91
CA GLU A 462 -18.39 -28.00 26.58
C GLU A 462 -17.54 -29.28 26.56
N LYS A 463 -16.31 -29.20 26.04
CA LYS A 463 -15.32 -30.30 26.14
C LYS A 463 -14.90 -30.60 27.57
N GLN A 464 -14.67 -29.60 28.42
CA GLN A 464 -14.30 -29.82 29.82
C GLN A 464 -15.43 -30.46 30.64
N VAL A 465 -16.69 -30.08 30.39
CA VAL A 465 -17.86 -30.70 31.03
C VAL A 465 -18.03 -32.16 30.56
N ALA A 466 -17.82 -32.43 29.26
CA ALA A 466 -17.85 -33.80 28.72
C ALA A 466 -16.72 -34.72 29.24
N VAL A 467 -15.61 -34.14 29.72
CA VAL A 467 -14.50 -34.88 30.37
C VAL A 467 -14.79 -35.16 31.85
N GLN A 468 -15.58 -34.33 32.54
CA GLN A 468 -15.98 -34.58 33.93
C GLN A 468 -17.12 -35.61 34.07
N ASP A 469 -17.96 -35.79 33.05
CA ASP A 469 -19.03 -36.80 33.05
C ASP A 469 -18.54 -38.23 32.71
N ASN A 470 -17.30 -38.38 32.23
CA ASN A 470 -16.67 -39.69 32.05
C ASN A 470 -15.76 -39.98 33.24
N GLY A 471 -16.32 -40.62 34.26
CA GLY A 471 -15.62 -40.98 35.48
C GLY A 471 -14.36 -41.80 35.23
N ILE A 472 -13.24 -41.34 35.80
CA ILE A 472 -12.16 -42.20 36.25
C ILE A 472 -11.81 -41.78 37.68
N GLU A 473 -11.91 -42.77 38.55
CA GLU A 473 -11.68 -42.69 39.98
C GLU A 473 -10.30 -42.12 40.33
N GLN A 474 -10.32 -41.39 41.43
CA GLN A 474 -9.22 -40.70 42.08
C GLN A 474 -8.10 -41.67 42.47
N ARG A 475 -6.85 -41.25 42.24
CA ARG A 475 -5.77 -41.54 43.18
C ARG A 475 -4.89 -40.31 43.34
N GLU A 476 -5.15 -39.59 44.42
CA GLU A 476 -4.28 -38.57 44.98
C GLU A 476 -2.86 -39.12 45.15
N PHE A 477 -1.85 -38.28 44.90
CA PHE A 477 -0.71 -38.21 45.81
C PHE A 477 -0.11 -36.80 45.80
N THR A 478 -0.17 -36.18 46.99
CA THR A 478 0.52 -34.96 47.39
C THR A 478 2.02 -35.18 47.60
N PRO A 479 2.84 -34.12 47.53
CA PRO A 479 4.29 -34.17 47.73
C PRO A 479 4.69 -33.98 49.20
N ALA A 480 5.76 -34.64 49.64
CA ALA A 480 6.47 -34.25 50.86
C ALA A 480 7.96 -34.57 50.76
N VAL A 481 8.75 -33.52 51.02
CA VAL A 481 10.20 -33.48 51.21
C VAL A 481 10.50 -33.94 52.64
N GLU A 482 11.64 -34.64 52.86
CA GLU A 482 12.68 -34.33 53.86
C GLU A 482 13.54 -35.53 54.30
N LEU A 483 14.83 -35.41 53.97
CA LEU A 483 16.04 -35.49 54.83
C LEU A 483 16.49 -36.79 55.53
N ASN A 484 17.77 -37.10 55.20
CA ASN A 484 18.92 -37.38 56.08
C ASN A 484 19.45 -38.82 56.26
N ASN A 485 20.64 -39.01 55.67
CA ASN A 485 21.90 -39.57 56.21
C ASN A 485 21.90 -40.96 56.88
N SER A 486 22.68 -41.90 56.34
CA SER A 486 24.06 -42.11 56.82
C SER A 486 24.86 -43.17 56.04
N ARG A 487 26.16 -42.85 55.92
CA ARG A 487 27.36 -43.63 55.59
C ARG A 487 27.25 -45.16 55.72
N VAL A 488 27.69 -45.86 54.66
CA VAL A 488 28.33 -47.18 54.80
C VAL A 488 29.76 -47.05 54.27
N THR A 489 30.71 -47.20 55.19
CA THR A 489 32.14 -47.27 54.94
C THR A 489 32.53 -48.70 54.56
N ASP A 490 33.32 -48.82 53.49
CA ASP A 490 34.07 -50.01 53.09
C ASP A 490 34.90 -50.56 54.24
N LYS A 491 34.45 -51.68 54.81
CA LYS A 491 35.25 -52.67 55.55
C LYS A 491 34.33 -53.83 55.90
N MET A 492 34.75 -55.05 55.56
CA MET A 492 34.06 -56.34 55.78
C MET A 492 33.22 -56.86 54.61
N ALA A 493 33.87 -57.22 53.51
CA ALA A 493 33.42 -58.33 52.65
C ALA A 493 34.59 -58.95 51.88
N LEU A 494 35.76 -59.09 52.53
CA LEU A 494 36.95 -59.77 52.00
C LEU A 494 37.22 -61.09 52.74
N ASP A 495 36.19 -61.75 53.24
CA ASP A 495 36.30 -63.10 53.80
C ASP A 495 35.00 -63.81 53.48
N LEU A 496 34.98 -64.59 52.40
CA LEU A 496 34.12 -65.77 52.18
C LEU A 496 34.42 -66.43 50.81
N LEU A 497 35.69 -66.45 50.40
CA LEU A 497 36.18 -67.37 49.37
C LEU A 497 36.91 -68.53 50.07
N SER A 498 36.14 -69.51 50.57
CA SER A 498 36.66 -70.82 50.99
C SER A 498 35.50 -71.67 51.53
N SER A 499 34.91 -72.53 50.70
CA SER A 499 34.84 -73.98 50.93
C SER A 499 33.78 -74.62 50.03
N ASP A 500 34.20 -75.67 49.33
CA ASP A 500 33.46 -76.90 49.04
C ASP A 500 32.00 -76.78 48.60
N ALA A 501 31.78 -77.01 47.31
CA ALA A 501 30.49 -77.31 46.74
C ALA A 501 30.02 -78.71 47.18
N PRO A 502 28.76 -78.86 47.63
CA PRO A 502 28.00 -80.07 47.41
C PRO A 502 27.01 -79.84 46.25
N PHE A 503 27.10 -80.78 45.33
CA PHE A 503 26.11 -81.17 44.32
C PHE A 503 24.64 -81.00 44.78
N LEU A 504 23.81 -80.20 44.08
CA LEU A 504 22.35 -80.29 44.14
C LEU A 504 21.65 -79.78 42.85
N ASP A 505 20.65 -80.55 42.41
CA ASP A 505 19.80 -80.43 41.22
C ASP A 505 18.70 -79.36 41.33
N SER A 506 18.63 -78.41 40.37
CA SER A 506 17.37 -77.83 39.85
C SER A 506 17.59 -76.88 38.66
N GLU A 507 16.77 -77.03 37.61
CA GLU A 507 16.75 -76.18 36.39
C GLU A 507 16.50 -74.68 36.68
N SER A 508 15.85 -74.35 37.80
CA SER A 508 15.65 -72.97 38.26
C SER A 508 16.95 -72.26 38.65
N ASP A 509 17.97 -73.01 39.09
CA ASP A 509 19.23 -72.45 39.57
C ASP A 509 20.26 -72.27 38.43
N GLN A 510 20.05 -72.89 37.27
CA GLN A 510 20.89 -72.66 36.08
C GLN A 510 20.59 -71.32 35.40
N LEU A 511 19.32 -70.90 35.40
CA LEU A 511 18.89 -69.61 34.84
C LEU A 511 19.40 -68.44 35.71
N THR A 512 19.29 -68.56 37.03
CA THR A 512 19.85 -67.57 37.97
C THR A 512 21.38 -67.55 37.94
N PHE A 513 22.04 -68.70 37.74
CA PHE A 513 23.50 -68.74 37.57
C PHE A 513 23.95 -68.08 36.26
N SER A 514 23.22 -68.27 35.15
CA SER A 514 23.50 -67.62 33.88
C SER A 514 23.32 -66.10 33.96
N GLU A 515 22.24 -65.63 34.60
CA GLU A 515 21.99 -64.20 34.84
C GLU A 515 23.04 -63.59 35.77
N MET A 516 23.43 -64.29 36.85
CA MET A 516 24.52 -63.85 37.73
C MET A 516 25.88 -63.83 37.03
N SER A 517 26.11 -64.73 36.07
CA SER A 517 27.33 -64.72 35.25
C SER A 517 27.36 -63.51 34.30
N ALA A 518 26.24 -63.22 33.62
CA ALA A 518 26.12 -62.06 32.73
C ALA A 518 26.23 -60.71 33.49
N LEU A 519 25.69 -60.62 34.70
CA LEU A 519 25.85 -59.46 35.58
C LEU A 519 27.30 -59.26 36.03
N ARG A 520 28.04 -60.34 36.29
CA ARG A 520 29.48 -60.27 36.62
C ARG A 520 30.31 -59.81 35.43
N GLU A 521 29.98 -60.26 34.23
CA GLU A 521 30.67 -59.86 33.00
C GLU A 521 30.47 -58.37 32.70
N ASN A 522 29.22 -57.89 32.77
CA ASN A 522 28.91 -56.45 32.64
C ASN A 522 29.61 -55.60 33.70
N MET A 523 29.68 -56.08 34.95
CA MET A 523 30.38 -55.36 36.02
C MET A 523 31.89 -55.25 35.74
N LEU A 524 32.49 -56.30 35.17
CA LEU A 524 33.90 -56.32 34.79
C LEU A 524 34.19 -55.35 33.63
N GLU A 525 33.30 -55.27 32.63
CA GLU A 525 33.41 -54.33 31.52
C GLU A 525 33.33 -52.87 31.99
N ILE A 526 32.35 -52.54 32.84
CA ILE A 526 32.21 -51.19 33.43
C ILE A 526 33.45 -50.82 34.26
N GLN A 527 34.03 -51.79 34.96
CA GLN A 527 35.26 -51.57 35.72
C GLN A 527 36.46 -51.31 34.80
N ASN A 528 36.56 -52.00 33.66
CA ASN A 528 37.61 -51.80 32.67
C ASN A 528 37.49 -50.43 31.97
N GLU A 529 36.27 -50.02 31.61
CA GLU A 529 36.00 -48.70 31.03
C GLU A 529 36.34 -47.57 32.02
N ASN A 530 36.02 -47.75 33.30
CA ASN A 530 36.42 -46.81 34.35
C ASN A 530 37.94 -46.65 34.48
N VAL A 531 38.71 -47.73 34.32
CA VAL A 531 40.18 -47.66 34.34
C VAL A 531 40.70 -46.89 33.13
N CYS A 532 40.11 -47.12 31.95
CA CYS A 532 40.46 -46.41 30.71
C CYS A 532 40.18 -44.90 30.84
N LEU A 533 38.99 -44.50 31.28
CA LEU A 533 38.61 -43.10 31.49
C LEU A 533 39.46 -42.39 32.54
N LYS A 534 39.90 -43.09 33.60
CA LYS A 534 40.82 -42.53 34.60
C LYS A 534 42.18 -42.21 34.00
N SER A 535 42.72 -43.11 33.17
CA SER A 535 44.00 -42.87 32.49
C SER A 535 43.95 -41.71 31.50
N GLU A 536 42.83 -41.54 30.78
CA GLU A 536 42.63 -40.41 29.87
C GLU A 536 42.55 -39.08 30.62
N ASN A 537 41.85 -39.06 31.77
CA ASN A 537 41.80 -37.88 32.63
C ASN A 537 43.18 -37.46 33.15
N GLU A 538 44.04 -38.42 33.47
CA GLU A 538 45.40 -38.16 33.95
C GLU A 538 46.31 -37.64 32.81
N LEU A 539 46.11 -38.13 31.58
CA LEU A 539 46.75 -37.60 30.39
C LEU A 539 46.30 -36.14 30.09
N LEU A 540 45.01 -35.86 30.23
CA LEU A 540 44.49 -34.50 30.06
C LEU A 540 45.04 -33.53 31.12
N ARG A 541 45.15 -33.97 32.37
CA ARG A 541 45.77 -33.18 33.44
C ARG A 541 47.24 -32.89 33.17
N THR A 542 48.01 -33.89 32.72
CA THR A 542 49.43 -33.68 32.38
C THR A 542 49.61 -32.74 31.18
N LYS A 543 48.73 -32.82 30.17
CA LYS A 543 48.71 -31.89 29.03
C LYS A 543 48.37 -30.45 29.44
N LEU A 544 47.45 -30.28 30.39
CA LEU A 544 47.05 -28.98 30.92
C LEU A 544 48.17 -28.33 31.75
N ILE A 545 48.93 -29.15 32.49
CA ILE A 545 50.09 -28.71 33.27
C ILE A 545 51.24 -28.28 32.34
N LEU A 546 51.50 -29.02 31.25
CA LEU A 546 52.50 -28.65 30.24
C LEU A 546 52.16 -27.35 29.50
N ASN A 547 50.88 -27.07 29.23
CA ASN A 547 50.44 -25.82 28.62
C ASN A 547 50.51 -24.58 29.55
N SER A 548 50.77 -24.79 30.85
CA SER A 548 50.82 -23.69 31.83
C SER A 548 52.22 -23.09 32.01
N SER A 549 53.27 -23.78 31.54
CA SER A 549 54.68 -23.48 31.85
C SER A 549 55.52 -22.93 30.69
N THR A 550 55.00 -22.81 29.47
CA THR A 550 55.71 -22.18 28.32
C THR A 550 54.94 -20.98 27.77
N ASP A 551 55.57 -19.80 27.80
CA ASP A 551 55.27 -18.57 27.04
C ASP A 551 53.87 -17.94 27.10
N LYS A 552 53.50 -17.40 28.28
CA LYS A 552 52.30 -16.55 28.41
C LYS A 552 52.45 -15.15 27.79
N THR A 553 53.66 -14.66 27.53
CA THR A 553 53.91 -13.28 27.07
C THR A 553 53.96 -13.12 25.55
N GLU A 554 54.50 -14.07 24.80
CA GLU A 554 54.59 -13.98 23.33
C GLU A 554 53.27 -14.38 22.65
N ILE A 555 52.63 -15.45 23.12
CA ILE A 555 51.32 -15.90 22.59
C ILE A 555 50.23 -14.86 22.87
N CYS A 556 50.28 -14.15 24.00
CA CYS A 556 49.32 -13.10 24.34
C CYS A 556 49.43 -11.89 23.40
N ASN A 557 50.65 -11.49 23.03
CA ASN A 557 50.87 -10.37 22.11
C ASN A 557 50.43 -10.69 20.67
N ASP A 558 50.70 -11.90 20.18
CA ASP A 558 50.25 -12.33 18.85
C ASP A 558 48.74 -12.50 18.78
N CYS A 559 48.12 -13.06 19.82
CA CYS A 559 46.65 -13.14 19.92
C CYS A 559 46.00 -11.74 19.98
N ASP A 560 46.64 -10.77 20.62
CA ASP A 560 46.15 -9.38 20.69
C ASP A 560 46.29 -8.64 19.36
N LEU A 561 47.37 -8.90 18.61
CA LEU A 561 47.57 -8.34 17.27
C LEU A 561 46.54 -8.90 16.27
N ILE A 562 46.30 -10.21 16.32
CA ILE A 562 45.29 -10.90 15.50
C ILE A 562 43.89 -10.37 15.83
N ARG A 563 43.57 -10.19 17.12
CA ARG A 563 42.28 -9.63 17.55
C ARG A 563 42.09 -8.20 17.02
N LYS A 564 43.11 -7.35 17.09
CA LYS A 564 43.05 -5.99 16.52
C LYS A 564 42.88 -6.00 15.00
N SER A 565 43.54 -6.90 14.29
CA SER A 565 43.41 -7.06 12.85
C SER A 565 41.98 -7.44 12.46
N TYR A 566 41.41 -8.45 13.11
CA TYR A 566 40.02 -8.86 12.85
C TYR A 566 39.02 -7.79 13.27
N GLN A 567 39.26 -7.08 14.38
CA GLN A 567 38.41 -5.98 14.80
C GLN A 567 38.38 -4.86 13.73
N LEU A 568 39.54 -4.44 13.23
CA LEU A 568 39.62 -3.45 12.14
C LEU A 568 38.95 -3.95 10.86
N GLN A 569 39.02 -5.23 10.57
CA GLN A 569 38.37 -5.82 9.40
C GLN A 569 36.85 -5.86 9.56
N ILE A 570 36.35 -6.19 10.75
CA ILE A 570 34.93 -6.12 11.11
C ILE A 570 34.43 -4.68 11.00
N ASP A 571 35.16 -3.71 11.56
CA ASP A 571 34.78 -2.29 11.53
C ASP A 571 34.70 -1.78 10.07
N ASN A 572 35.67 -2.14 9.23
CA ASN A 572 35.64 -1.80 7.79
C ASN A 572 34.46 -2.46 7.05
N LEU A 573 34.17 -3.74 7.33
CA LEU A 573 33.02 -4.42 6.75
C LEU A 573 31.69 -3.80 7.21
N LEU A 574 31.62 -3.33 8.45
CA LEU A 574 30.45 -2.65 9.01
C LEU A 574 30.22 -1.31 8.30
N VAL A 575 31.27 -0.51 8.11
CA VAL A 575 31.19 0.76 7.35
C VAL A 575 30.80 0.51 5.89
N ASN A 576 31.37 -0.50 5.24
CA ASN A 576 31.01 -0.86 3.86
C ASN A 576 29.55 -1.32 3.75
N THR A 577 29.07 -2.10 4.72
CA THR A 577 27.66 -2.52 4.78
C THR A 577 26.73 -1.32 4.99
N HIS A 578 27.04 -0.44 5.95
CA HIS A 578 26.24 0.76 6.21
C HIS A 578 26.21 1.71 5.00
N THR A 579 27.34 1.90 4.32
CA THR A 579 27.38 2.76 3.13
C THR A 579 26.62 2.14 1.95
N ALA A 580 26.68 0.83 1.77
CA ALA A 580 25.86 0.11 0.79
C ALA A 580 24.36 0.22 1.11
N GLU A 581 23.97 0.07 2.38
CA GLU A 581 22.59 0.22 2.85
C GLU A 581 22.07 1.66 2.65
N SER A 582 22.91 2.66 2.95
CA SER A 582 22.58 4.07 2.71
C SER A 582 22.37 4.38 1.23
N LYS A 583 23.17 3.77 0.35
CA LYS A 583 22.99 3.89 -1.11
C LYS A 583 21.73 3.18 -1.59
N ALA A 584 21.46 1.98 -1.10
CA ALA A 584 20.26 1.22 -1.45
C ALA A 584 18.98 1.97 -1.04
N THR A 585 18.96 2.55 0.17
CA THR A 585 17.82 3.37 0.65
C THR A 585 17.67 4.66 -0.16
N TYR A 586 18.77 5.31 -0.56
CA TYR A 586 18.74 6.45 -1.46
C TYR A 586 18.12 6.09 -2.83
N PHE A 587 18.63 5.05 -3.49
CA PHE A 587 18.11 4.62 -4.80
C PHE A 587 16.66 4.15 -4.70
N HIS A 588 16.28 3.46 -3.63
CA HIS A 588 14.89 3.07 -3.40
C HIS A 588 13.97 4.30 -3.30
N ARG A 589 14.40 5.35 -2.60
CA ARG A 589 13.66 6.61 -2.49
C ARG A 589 13.56 7.32 -3.82
N GLU A 590 14.64 7.34 -4.60
CA GLU A 590 14.67 7.96 -5.91
C GLU A 590 13.73 7.24 -6.89
N CYS A 591 13.78 5.90 -6.96
CA CYS A 591 12.83 5.11 -7.74
C CYS A 591 11.37 5.41 -7.33
N ARG A 592 11.09 5.55 -6.04
CA ARG A 592 9.74 5.89 -5.56
C ARG A 592 9.30 7.29 -5.98
N ASN A 593 10.21 8.26 -5.94
CA ASN A 593 9.96 9.62 -6.43
C ASN A 593 9.67 9.59 -7.94
N LEU A 594 10.49 8.88 -8.72
CA LEU A 594 10.29 8.72 -10.17
C LEU A 594 8.94 8.06 -10.50
N ILE A 595 8.53 7.03 -9.76
CA ILE A 595 7.22 6.40 -9.95
C ILE A 595 6.09 7.39 -9.67
N SER A 596 6.21 8.18 -8.59
CA SER A 596 5.22 9.20 -8.25
C SER A 596 5.12 10.29 -9.32
N THR A 597 6.25 10.75 -9.87
CA THR A 597 6.25 11.77 -10.93
C THR A 597 5.70 11.20 -12.23
N LEU A 598 6.01 9.95 -12.57
CA LEU A 598 5.46 9.26 -13.73
C LEU A 598 3.94 9.13 -13.63
N HIS A 599 3.40 8.74 -12.48
CA HIS A 599 1.95 8.70 -12.26
C HIS A 599 1.29 10.07 -12.41
N ALA A 600 1.89 11.13 -11.86
CA ALA A 600 1.38 12.49 -12.00
C ALA A 600 1.38 12.97 -13.45
N LEU A 601 2.47 12.72 -14.20
CA LEU A 601 2.58 13.05 -15.62
C LEU A 601 1.60 12.22 -16.46
N SER A 602 1.39 10.95 -16.13
CA SER A 602 0.40 10.09 -16.79
C SER A 602 -1.03 10.62 -16.61
N ALA A 603 -1.38 11.03 -15.40
CA ALA A 603 -2.66 11.65 -15.10
C ALA A 603 -2.84 12.99 -15.85
N GLN A 604 -1.80 13.82 -15.89
CA GLN A 604 -1.81 15.08 -16.64
C GLN A 604 -1.97 14.85 -18.14
N LYS A 605 -1.29 13.84 -18.70
CA LYS A 605 -1.44 13.44 -20.11
C LYS A 605 -2.88 13.03 -20.42
N LEU A 606 -3.49 12.18 -19.59
CA LEU A 606 -4.88 11.75 -19.77
C LEU A 606 -5.85 12.94 -19.73
N ALA A 607 -5.67 13.86 -18.79
CA ALA A 607 -6.48 15.07 -18.72
C ALA A 607 -6.32 15.92 -19.99
N LEU A 608 -5.09 16.08 -20.50
CA LEU A 608 -4.83 16.82 -21.73
C LEU A 608 -5.48 16.13 -22.95
N ASP A 609 -5.39 14.81 -23.06
CA ASP A 609 -6.04 14.04 -24.13
C ASP A 609 -7.57 14.23 -24.11
N ASP A 610 -8.19 14.29 -22.94
CA ASP A 610 -9.63 14.55 -22.81
C ASP A 610 -9.99 15.99 -23.21
N THR A 611 -9.17 16.98 -22.86
CA THR A 611 -9.38 18.36 -23.34
C THR A 611 -9.25 18.48 -24.86
N VAL A 612 -8.28 17.77 -25.46
CA VAL A 612 -8.10 17.74 -26.92
C VAL A 612 -9.30 17.08 -27.60
N LYS A 613 -9.82 15.98 -27.04
CA LYS A 613 -11.06 15.36 -27.55
C LYS A 613 -12.25 16.31 -27.46
N ALA A 614 -12.40 17.03 -26.35
CA ALA A 614 -13.48 18.01 -26.17
C ALA A 614 -13.37 19.15 -27.19
N MET A 615 -12.18 19.72 -27.38
CA MET A 615 -11.92 20.77 -28.39
C MET A 615 -12.18 20.29 -29.82
N LYS A 616 -11.78 19.05 -30.16
CA LYS A 616 -12.10 18.45 -31.46
C LYS A 616 -13.60 18.31 -31.67
N GLY A 617 -14.35 17.91 -30.63
CA GLY A 617 -15.81 17.86 -30.67
C GLY A 617 -16.44 19.23 -30.91
N GLN A 618 -15.96 20.27 -30.22
CA GLN A 618 -16.42 21.65 -30.43
C GLN A 618 -16.08 22.15 -31.84
N MET A 619 -14.90 21.84 -32.36
CA MET A 619 -14.51 22.21 -33.71
C MET A 619 -15.41 21.55 -34.75
N ALA A 620 -15.73 20.26 -34.59
CA ALA A 620 -16.68 19.57 -35.47
C ALA A 620 -18.07 20.22 -35.44
N HIS A 621 -18.59 20.53 -34.25
CA HIS A 621 -19.87 21.22 -34.10
C HIS A 621 -19.89 22.58 -34.81
N LEU A 622 -18.86 23.40 -34.60
CA LEU A 622 -18.76 24.71 -35.24
C LEU A 622 -18.61 24.61 -36.77
N MET A 623 -17.92 23.57 -37.27
CA MET A 623 -17.87 23.32 -38.72
C MET A 623 -19.25 22.95 -39.29
N ASP A 624 -20.04 22.14 -38.58
CA ASP A 624 -21.39 21.78 -39.02
C ASP A 624 -22.34 23.00 -39.01
N GLU A 625 -22.24 23.87 -38.00
CA GLU A 625 -22.97 25.15 -37.96
C GLU A 625 -22.55 26.10 -39.10
N LEU A 626 -21.24 26.17 -39.38
CA LEU A 626 -20.75 26.95 -40.51
C LEU A 626 -21.26 26.40 -41.84
N GLU A 627 -21.27 25.08 -42.02
CA GLU A 627 -21.73 24.46 -43.26
C GLU A 627 -23.24 24.62 -43.44
N THR A 628 -24.02 24.46 -42.38
CA THR A 628 -25.48 24.68 -42.42
C THR A 628 -25.84 26.13 -42.73
N THR A 629 -25.12 27.10 -42.14
CA THR A 629 -25.31 28.53 -42.47
C THR A 629 -24.87 28.85 -43.91
N ARG A 630 -23.76 28.29 -44.38
CA ARG A 630 -23.29 28.42 -45.77
C ARG A 630 -24.33 27.90 -46.76
N LEU A 631 -24.84 26.69 -46.55
CA LEU A 631 -25.88 26.07 -47.38
C LEU A 631 -27.19 26.87 -47.34
N GLY A 632 -27.54 27.45 -46.18
CA GLY A 632 -28.68 28.34 -46.05
C GLY A 632 -28.57 29.58 -46.95
N TYR A 633 -27.43 30.27 -46.93
CA TYR A 633 -27.18 31.43 -47.79
C TYR A 633 -27.11 31.04 -49.27
N GLU A 634 -26.49 29.91 -49.60
CA GLU A 634 -26.45 29.38 -50.97
C GLU A 634 -27.86 29.10 -51.50
N GLY A 635 -28.73 28.50 -50.68
CA GLY A 635 -30.15 28.28 -51.02
C GLY A 635 -30.91 29.59 -51.25
N GLN A 636 -30.71 30.60 -50.39
CA GLN A 636 -31.33 31.92 -50.57
C GLN A 636 -30.86 32.61 -51.86
N LEU A 637 -29.57 32.56 -52.17
CA LEU A 637 -28.99 33.11 -53.40
C LEU A 637 -29.52 32.38 -54.64
N SER A 638 -29.64 31.06 -54.58
CA SER A 638 -30.22 30.24 -55.66
C SER A 638 -31.68 30.63 -55.92
N SER A 639 -32.49 30.75 -54.85
CA SER A 639 -33.88 31.21 -54.96
C SER A 639 -34.00 32.63 -55.52
N LEU A 640 -33.14 33.55 -55.09
CA LEU A 640 -33.10 34.91 -55.63
C LEU A 640 -32.72 34.92 -57.12
N SER A 641 -31.73 34.12 -57.49
CA SER A 641 -31.29 33.96 -58.89
C SER A 641 -32.42 33.42 -59.76
N GLU A 642 -33.14 32.39 -59.29
CA GLU A 642 -34.30 31.84 -59.99
C GLU A 642 -35.42 32.87 -60.12
N HIS A 643 -35.73 33.63 -59.06
CA HIS A 643 -36.72 34.69 -59.11
C HIS A 643 -36.32 35.80 -60.09
N MET A 644 -35.06 36.22 -60.12
CA MET A 644 -34.55 37.19 -61.10
C MET A 644 -34.65 36.66 -62.54
N ALA A 645 -34.34 35.38 -62.76
CA ALA A 645 -34.49 34.76 -64.07
C ALA A 645 -35.96 34.75 -64.53
N GLN A 646 -36.91 34.38 -63.64
CA GLN A 646 -38.34 34.44 -63.91
C GLN A 646 -38.81 35.87 -64.20
N MET A 647 -38.33 36.85 -63.44
CA MET A 647 -38.64 38.26 -63.66
C MET A 647 -38.12 38.75 -65.01
N ASN A 648 -36.88 38.41 -65.37
CA ASN A 648 -36.30 38.74 -66.67
C ASN A 648 -37.10 38.11 -67.83
N LEU A 649 -37.51 36.84 -67.70
CA LEU A 649 -38.37 36.19 -68.70
C LEU A 649 -39.70 36.94 -68.89
N ARG A 650 -40.33 37.40 -67.80
CA ARG A 650 -41.56 38.21 -67.88
C ARG A 650 -41.31 39.57 -68.53
N LEU A 651 -40.21 40.24 -68.19
CA LEU A 651 -39.83 41.52 -68.79
C LEU A 651 -39.58 41.38 -70.29
N THR A 652 -38.89 40.31 -70.73
CA THR A 652 -38.70 39.99 -72.14
C THR A 652 -40.03 39.76 -72.85
N ALA A 653 -40.92 38.95 -72.26
CA ALA A 653 -42.25 38.70 -72.82
C ALA A 653 -43.09 40.00 -72.97
N GLN A 654 -43.05 40.88 -71.97
CA GLN A 654 -43.71 42.19 -72.04
C GLN A 654 -43.07 43.11 -73.10
N ALA A 655 -41.75 43.08 -73.25
CA ALA A 655 -41.04 43.84 -74.28
C ALA A 655 -41.45 43.37 -75.70
N ASP A 656 -41.54 42.06 -75.92
CA ASP A 656 -42.00 41.47 -77.18
C ASP A 656 -43.46 41.86 -77.48
N GLU A 657 -44.34 41.85 -76.47
CA GLU A 657 -45.74 42.30 -76.59
C GLU A 657 -45.82 43.79 -76.97
N ILE A 658 -45.02 44.65 -76.33
CA ILE A 658 -44.93 46.08 -76.67
C ILE A 658 -44.44 46.26 -78.12
N GLU A 659 -43.46 45.46 -78.57
CA GLU A 659 -42.97 45.53 -79.94
C GLU A 659 -44.06 45.12 -80.95
N MET A 660 -44.81 44.05 -80.65
CA MET A 660 -45.96 43.63 -81.45
C MET A 660 -47.03 44.73 -81.55
N LEU A 661 -47.37 45.39 -80.43
CA LEU A 661 -48.31 46.51 -80.41
C LEU A 661 -47.78 47.72 -81.20
N ARG A 662 -46.47 48.01 -81.14
CA ARG A 662 -45.83 49.07 -81.95
C ARG A 662 -45.84 48.75 -83.44
N ARG A 663 -45.62 47.49 -83.84
CA ARG A 663 -45.71 47.03 -85.23
C ARG A 663 -47.16 47.06 -85.74
N GLY A 664 -48.13 46.73 -84.88
CA GLY A 664 -49.58 46.84 -85.19
C GLY A 664 -50.06 48.27 -85.42
N LYS A 665 -49.49 49.26 -84.72
CA LYS A 665 -49.77 50.70 -84.94
C LYS A 665 -49.11 51.30 -86.18
N LYS A 666 -48.23 50.57 -86.87
CA LYS A 666 -47.56 51.00 -88.13
C LYS A 666 -48.23 50.47 -89.40
N LYS A 667 -49.45 49.90 -89.31
CA LYS A 667 -50.28 49.56 -90.47
C LYS A 667 -51.34 50.61 -90.73
#